data_AF-A0A1Y4N467-F1
#
_entry.id   AF-A0A1Y4N467-F1
#
_cell.length_a   1.000
_cell.length_b   1.000
_cell.length_c   1.000
_cell.angle_alpha   90.00
_cell.angle_beta   90.00
_cell.angle_gamma   90.00
#
_symmetry.space_group_name_H-M   'P 1'
#
loop_
_entity.id
_entity.type
_entity.pdbx_description
1 polymer ?
#
loop_
_entity_poly.entity_id
_entity_poly.type
_entity_poly.pdbx_seq_one_letter_code
_entity_poly.pdbx_strand_id
1 'polypeptide(L)'
;MDGITKLTIGTVNGREVRTLAEKAGIQAKPILKWAGGKTQMLNDLLPKVPDSYGRYIEPFFGGGAMFFALHPENAIIADSNPELINLYRQVAGHVDDVIAYLEKYENTPERFYSVRGQEWLALPEAEAAARTIFLNRTCFNGLYRVNRKGQFNVPYGKYKNPKICDREGLYAAAEALKAAEIVCSDYLPVLEHYARPGDFVFLDPPYLPISEYADFKRYTKEQFYEEDHVELAKMVMHLHERGCHVLLTNSNHPLVHELYAPFTIDVIQTKRHISCNGNTRKGEDVIVTIPPKQASRLRPLSEPLPAQVACYPPTRFMGSKSKLLSEIWAVASQFKFDTVIDLFAGSGIVGYMFKAQGKSVVSNDYMAMSSTFAKAMIENNTVTLPIEEAKSLLTQHKPSDHFVAATFQGLYYTDEENELIDILRSNIADIKEPYKHAIAMTALIRACTKKRPRGIFTYTGERYNDGRKDLKKSLSKQFLEAVEAVNKAVFDNGKQNRSRHGDAMDLRVEHAGLVYIDPPYYSPLSDNEYVRRYHFVEGLARDWKDVEIQQHTQTKKFKSYPTPFSTRNGVADAFDRLLKKFANSILIVSYSSNSLPTQDEMVAIMARYKQHVEVIPIDYKYSFGNQGSAKTHRNSVQEYLFVGY
;
A
#
# COMPACT_ATOMS: atom_id res chain seq x y z
N MET A 1 28.24 80.52 -20.82
CA MET A 1 29.09 80.71 -22.01
C MET A 1 29.77 79.38 -22.26
N ASP A 2 29.03 78.40 -22.75
CA ASP A 2 28.61 78.21 -24.15
C ASP A 2 29.71 77.50 -24.94
N GLY A 3 29.41 76.30 -25.45
CA GLY A 3 30.33 75.61 -26.34
C GLY A 3 30.16 74.11 -26.54
N ILE A 4 28.92 73.67 -26.85
CA ILE A 4 28.60 72.71 -27.93
C ILE A 4 29.30 71.34 -27.91
N THR A 5 28.53 70.26 -27.76
CA THR A 5 28.35 69.29 -28.87
C THR A 5 26.97 68.64 -28.80
N LYS A 6 26.24 68.74 -29.91
CA LYS A 6 24.94 68.11 -30.21
C LYS A 6 25.04 66.59 -30.15
N LEU A 7 24.03 65.93 -29.60
CA LEU A 7 23.65 64.58 -30.02
C LEU A 7 22.15 64.56 -30.31
N THR A 8 21.86 64.44 -31.60
CA THR A 8 20.54 64.30 -32.20
C THR A 8 20.00 62.90 -31.95
N ILE A 9 18.83 62.87 -31.30
CA ILE A 9 17.72 61.91 -31.29
C ILE A 9 17.88 60.64 -32.18
N GLY A 10 17.80 59.49 -31.53
CA GLY A 10 17.40 58.21 -32.11
C GLY A 10 16.55 57.43 -31.10
N THR A 11 15.23 57.43 -31.29
CA THR A 11 14.22 56.70 -30.51
C THR A 11 14.29 55.19 -30.73
N VAL A 12 14.24 54.40 -29.65
CA VAL A 12 13.47 53.13 -29.60
C VAL A 12 12.94 52.95 -28.18
N ASN A 13 11.62 53.14 -28.03
CA ASN A 13 10.84 52.81 -26.84
C ASN A 13 10.94 51.30 -26.55
N GLY A 14 11.31 50.91 -25.34
CA GLY A 14 11.31 49.50 -24.91
C GLY A 14 12.26 49.15 -23.77
N ARG A 15 13.29 49.97 -23.49
CA ARG A 15 14.28 49.69 -22.44
C ARG A 15 13.97 50.31 -21.07
N GLU A 16 13.30 51.46 -20.99
CA GLU A 16 13.06 52.12 -19.69
C GLU A 16 12.00 51.42 -18.81
N VAL A 17 11.06 50.67 -19.40
CA VAL A 17 10.01 49.96 -18.64
C VAL A 17 10.55 48.69 -17.97
N ARG A 18 11.53 48.01 -18.58
CA ARG A 18 12.18 46.80 -18.03
C ARG A 18 12.86 47.07 -16.69
N THR A 19 13.43 48.26 -16.52
CA THR A 19 14.09 48.68 -15.27
C THR A 19 13.14 49.09 -14.13
N LEU A 20 11.83 49.21 -14.38
CA LEU A 20 10.86 49.62 -13.35
C LEU A 20 10.24 48.42 -12.62
N ALA A 21 9.96 47.31 -13.32
CA ALA A 21 9.36 46.12 -12.70
C ALA A 21 10.33 45.40 -11.73
N GLU A 22 11.61 45.28 -12.10
CA GLU A 22 12.66 44.72 -11.23
C GLU A 22 12.97 45.63 -10.03
N LYS A 23 12.86 46.96 -10.19
CA LYS A 23 13.06 47.93 -9.10
C LYS A 23 11.87 48.07 -8.14
N ALA A 24 10.69 47.54 -8.48
CA ALA A 24 9.46 47.75 -7.72
C ALA A 24 8.97 46.53 -6.91
N GLY A 25 9.62 45.35 -7.02
CA GLY A 25 9.23 44.17 -6.24
C GLY A 25 7.80 43.67 -6.51
N ILE A 26 7.30 43.87 -7.74
CA ILE A 26 5.92 43.55 -8.10
C ILE A 26 5.80 42.06 -8.38
N GLN A 27 5.21 41.32 -7.43
CA GLN A 27 4.97 39.88 -7.57
C GLN A 27 3.88 39.58 -8.60
N ALA A 28 4.13 38.62 -9.49
CA ALA A 28 3.14 38.14 -10.46
C ALA A 28 1.90 37.57 -9.73
N LYS A 29 0.72 37.82 -10.29
CA LYS A 29 -0.58 37.41 -9.73
C LYS A 29 -1.50 36.94 -10.86
N PRO A 30 -2.54 36.14 -10.54
CA PRO A 30 -3.58 35.77 -11.50
C PRO A 30 -4.11 36.95 -12.34
N ILE A 31 -4.04 36.80 -13.67
CA ILE A 31 -4.45 37.84 -14.64
C ILE A 31 -5.97 37.99 -14.66
N LEU A 32 -6.71 36.89 -14.47
CA LEU A 32 -8.16 36.86 -14.50
C LEU A 32 -8.76 36.70 -13.10
N LYS A 33 -9.97 37.23 -12.91
CA LYS A 33 -10.86 36.69 -11.90
C LYS A 33 -11.40 35.36 -12.43
N TRP A 34 -11.18 34.28 -11.70
CA TRP A 34 -11.58 32.94 -12.12
C TRP A 34 -12.51 32.30 -11.10
N ALA A 35 -13.58 31.66 -11.57
CA ALA A 35 -14.45 30.89 -10.70
C ALA A 35 -13.65 29.72 -10.11
N GLY A 36 -13.69 29.55 -8.79
CA GLY A 36 -12.88 28.54 -8.09
C GLY A 36 -11.42 28.96 -7.83
N GLY A 37 -11.02 30.20 -8.15
CA GLY A 37 -9.64 30.66 -7.95
C GLY A 37 -9.11 30.44 -6.53
N LYS A 38 -8.00 29.71 -6.41
CA LYS A 38 -7.43 29.22 -5.15
C LYS A 38 -6.64 30.22 -4.33
N THR A 39 -6.62 31.51 -4.71
CA THR A 39 -5.89 32.56 -3.98
C THR A 39 -6.25 32.61 -2.49
N GLN A 40 -7.51 32.35 -2.13
CA GLN A 40 -7.94 32.32 -0.71
C GLN A 40 -7.51 31.06 0.05
N MET A 41 -7.21 29.97 -0.67
CA MET A 41 -6.80 28.68 -0.11
C MET A 41 -5.27 28.52 -0.07
N LEU A 42 -4.49 29.49 -0.58
CA LEU A 42 -3.03 29.38 -0.64
C LEU A 42 -2.38 29.14 0.72
N ASN A 43 -2.93 29.72 1.80
CA ASN A 43 -2.40 29.50 3.15
C ASN A 43 -2.54 28.04 3.61
N ASP A 44 -3.53 27.31 3.11
CA ASP A 44 -3.76 25.89 3.42
C ASP A 44 -3.04 24.96 2.43
N LEU A 45 -2.83 25.43 1.19
CA LEU A 45 -2.19 24.67 0.11
C LEU A 45 -0.66 24.70 0.17
N LEU A 46 -0.05 25.87 0.37
CA LEU A 46 1.40 26.05 0.34
C LEU A 46 2.14 25.17 1.38
N PRO A 47 1.66 24.98 2.62
CA PRO A 47 2.30 24.08 3.57
C PRO A 47 2.29 22.59 3.17
N LYS A 48 1.50 22.22 2.15
CA LYS A 48 1.38 20.84 1.64
C LYS A 48 2.19 20.60 0.37
N VAL A 49 2.85 21.64 -0.14
CA VAL A 49 3.77 21.54 -1.28
C VAL A 49 5.03 20.80 -0.81
N PRO A 50 5.56 19.85 -1.59
CA PRO A 50 6.79 19.17 -1.22
C PRO A 50 7.97 20.16 -1.17
N ASP A 51 8.86 19.99 -0.19
CA ASP A 51 10.06 20.84 -0.01
C ASP A 51 10.96 20.86 -1.24
N SER A 52 10.95 19.77 -2.03
CA SER A 52 11.66 19.63 -3.29
C SER A 52 10.84 18.82 -4.26
N TYR A 53 10.80 19.25 -5.53
CA TYR A 53 10.15 18.54 -6.62
C TYR A 53 10.87 18.82 -7.94
N GLY A 54 10.60 17.97 -8.94
CA GLY A 54 11.07 18.15 -10.31
C GLY A 54 10.32 19.30 -11.00
N ARG A 55 9.43 18.96 -11.93
CA ARG A 55 8.59 19.95 -12.61
C ARG A 55 7.29 20.19 -11.87
N TYR A 56 6.74 21.39 -12.06
CA TYR A 56 5.38 21.72 -11.67
C TYR A 56 4.41 21.41 -12.82
N ILE A 57 3.31 20.71 -12.55
CA ILE A 57 2.30 20.39 -13.57
C ILE A 57 0.91 20.78 -13.06
N GLU A 58 0.22 21.64 -13.80
CA GLU A 58 -1.14 22.09 -13.47
C GLU A 58 -2.04 21.98 -14.71
N PRO A 59 -2.73 20.84 -14.91
CA PRO A 59 -3.54 20.56 -16.10
C PRO A 59 -4.96 21.15 -16.05
N PHE A 60 -5.32 21.79 -14.94
CA PHE A 60 -6.57 22.55 -14.75
C PHE A 60 -6.23 23.99 -14.41
N PHE A 61 -5.50 24.66 -15.30
CA PHE A 61 -4.82 25.91 -14.98
C PHE A 61 -5.76 27.03 -14.55
N GLY A 62 -6.88 27.23 -15.26
CA GLY A 62 -7.87 28.25 -14.91
C GLY A 62 -7.24 29.64 -14.68
N GLY A 63 -7.23 30.10 -13.43
CA GLY A 63 -6.62 31.39 -13.04
C GLY A 63 -5.13 31.35 -12.66
N GLY A 64 -4.53 30.16 -12.50
CA GLY A 64 -3.11 29.97 -12.20
C GLY A 64 -2.68 30.40 -10.78
N ALA A 65 -3.59 30.38 -9.81
CA ALA A 65 -3.30 30.90 -8.46
C ALA A 65 -2.13 30.18 -7.77
N MET A 66 -2.02 28.86 -7.94
CA MET A 66 -0.94 28.06 -7.37
C MET A 66 0.38 28.31 -8.11
N PHE A 67 0.37 28.29 -9.45
CA PHE A 67 1.51 28.64 -10.29
C PHE A 67 2.13 30.00 -9.93
N PHE A 68 1.32 31.07 -9.88
CA PHE A 68 1.81 32.42 -9.55
C PHE A 68 2.20 32.58 -8.08
N ALA A 69 1.81 31.67 -7.19
CA ALA A 69 2.29 31.67 -5.81
C ALA A 69 3.66 30.99 -5.68
N LEU A 70 3.87 29.91 -6.44
CA LEU A 70 5.10 29.11 -6.40
C LEU A 70 6.26 29.67 -7.22
N HIS A 71 5.96 30.38 -8.33
CA HIS A 71 6.97 30.83 -9.30
C HIS A 71 7.91 29.69 -9.75
N PRO A 72 7.37 28.58 -10.28
CA PRO A 72 8.18 27.42 -10.65
C PRO A 72 9.14 27.75 -11.80
N GLU A 73 10.38 27.25 -11.72
CA GLU A 73 11.39 27.45 -12.77
C GLU A 73 11.15 26.57 -14.01
N ASN A 74 10.40 25.48 -13.87
CA ASN A 74 10.05 24.57 -14.95
C ASN A 74 8.64 24.02 -14.74
N ALA A 75 7.71 24.46 -15.58
CA ALA A 75 6.31 24.12 -15.45
C ALA A 75 5.65 23.65 -16.74
N ILE A 76 4.64 22.78 -16.60
CA ILE A 76 3.67 22.48 -17.64
C ILE A 76 2.31 22.99 -17.14
N ILE A 77 1.73 23.96 -17.84
CA ILE A 77 0.39 24.45 -17.53
C ILE A 77 -0.54 24.12 -18.69
N ALA A 78 -1.73 23.60 -18.37
CA ALA A 78 -2.70 23.23 -19.37
C ALA A 78 -4.13 23.49 -18.94
N ASP A 79 -5.00 23.66 -19.92
CA ASP A 79 -6.44 23.80 -19.75
C ASP A 79 -7.12 23.37 -21.05
N SER A 80 -8.33 22.83 -20.96
CA SER A 80 -9.12 22.45 -22.14
C SER A 80 -9.73 23.67 -22.85
N ASN A 81 -9.76 24.85 -22.21
CA ASN A 81 -10.30 26.06 -22.79
C ASN A 81 -9.31 26.75 -23.75
N PRO A 82 -9.56 26.73 -25.08
CA PRO A 82 -8.64 27.31 -26.06
C PRO A 82 -8.53 28.84 -25.99
N GLU A 83 -9.60 29.55 -25.60
CA GLU A 83 -9.55 31.02 -25.45
C GLU A 83 -8.65 31.42 -24.27
N LEU A 84 -8.71 30.65 -23.19
CA LEU A 84 -7.87 30.83 -22.01
C LEU A 84 -6.40 30.54 -22.33
N ILE A 85 -6.11 29.46 -23.05
CA ILE A 85 -4.74 29.13 -23.45
C ILE A 85 -4.17 30.15 -24.43
N ASN A 86 -4.98 30.65 -25.37
CA ASN A 86 -4.57 31.78 -26.21
C ASN A 86 -4.15 32.98 -25.35
N LEU A 87 -4.98 33.37 -24.37
CA LEU A 87 -4.64 34.46 -23.44
C LEU A 87 -3.26 34.28 -22.81
N TYR A 88 -3.00 33.13 -22.18
CA TYR A 88 -1.72 32.93 -21.49
C TYR A 88 -0.52 32.87 -22.45
N ARG A 89 -0.66 32.28 -23.63
CA ARG A 89 0.39 32.28 -24.67
C ARG A 89 0.71 33.69 -25.15
N GLN A 90 -0.30 34.51 -25.40
CA GLN A 90 -0.11 35.88 -25.85
C GLN A 90 0.47 36.77 -24.76
N VAL A 91 0.10 36.57 -23.48
CA VAL A 91 0.76 37.28 -22.38
C VAL A 91 2.20 36.82 -22.22
N ALA A 92 2.52 35.54 -22.37
CA ALA A 92 3.89 35.05 -22.27
C ALA A 92 4.81 35.57 -23.38
N GLY A 93 4.33 35.58 -24.63
CA GLY A 93 5.15 35.88 -25.82
C GLY A 93 4.98 37.29 -26.41
N HIS A 94 3.81 37.91 -26.26
CA HIS A 94 3.36 39.10 -27.01
C HIS A 94 2.67 40.14 -26.12
N VAL A 95 3.12 40.28 -24.86
CA VAL A 95 2.47 41.14 -23.84
C VAL A 95 2.31 42.60 -24.28
N ASP A 96 3.27 43.15 -25.03
CA ASP A 96 3.21 44.54 -25.51
C ASP A 96 2.03 44.75 -26.47
N ASP A 97 1.75 43.79 -27.34
CA ASP A 97 0.62 43.83 -28.27
C ASP A 97 -0.71 43.74 -27.51
N VAL A 98 -0.78 42.81 -26.53
CA VAL A 98 -1.96 42.67 -25.65
C VAL A 98 -2.26 43.97 -24.91
N ILE A 99 -1.23 44.61 -24.34
CA ILE A 99 -1.34 45.91 -23.66
C ILE A 99 -1.84 46.98 -24.63
N ALA A 100 -1.27 47.06 -25.84
CA ALA A 100 -1.66 48.06 -26.83
C ALA A 100 -3.14 47.92 -27.27
N TYR A 101 -3.69 46.71 -27.30
CA TYR A 101 -5.13 46.51 -27.52
C TYR A 101 -5.97 46.86 -26.28
N LEU A 102 -5.52 46.47 -25.09
CA LEU A 102 -6.22 46.77 -23.83
C LEU A 102 -6.39 48.26 -23.58
N GLU A 103 -5.38 49.07 -23.91
CA GLU A 103 -5.42 50.53 -23.74
C GLU A 103 -6.47 51.22 -24.62
N LYS A 104 -6.94 50.55 -25.67
CA LYS A 104 -8.00 51.05 -26.56
C LYS A 104 -9.40 50.73 -26.05
N TYR A 105 -9.54 49.89 -25.03
CA TYR A 105 -10.86 49.48 -24.53
C TYR A 105 -11.37 50.42 -23.41
N GLU A 106 -12.54 51.00 -23.65
CA GLU A 106 -13.24 51.82 -22.68
C GLU A 106 -14.34 51.04 -21.96
N ASN A 107 -14.53 51.31 -20.67
CA ASN A 107 -15.53 50.67 -19.82
C ASN A 107 -16.92 51.31 -20.01
N THR A 108 -17.54 51.09 -21.17
CA THR A 108 -18.92 51.52 -21.45
C THR A 108 -19.81 50.31 -21.78
N PRO A 109 -21.12 50.35 -21.46
CA PRO A 109 -22.05 49.29 -21.85
C PRO A 109 -22.02 49.00 -23.36
N GLU A 110 -21.96 50.04 -24.19
CA GLU A 110 -21.95 49.96 -25.65
C GLU A 110 -20.69 49.24 -26.13
N ARG A 111 -19.52 49.64 -25.62
CA ARG A 111 -18.25 48.99 -25.94
C ARG A 111 -18.20 47.55 -25.45
N PHE A 112 -18.69 47.28 -24.24
CA PHE A 112 -18.76 45.92 -23.68
C PHE A 112 -19.55 44.98 -24.59
N TYR A 113 -20.76 45.36 -24.99
CA TYR A 113 -21.60 44.49 -25.83
C TYR A 113 -21.06 44.36 -27.25
N SER A 114 -20.42 45.40 -27.78
CA SER A 114 -19.70 45.35 -29.07
C SER A 114 -18.56 44.32 -29.02
N VAL A 115 -17.67 44.41 -28.03
CA VAL A 115 -16.53 43.48 -27.87
C VAL A 115 -17.00 42.07 -27.53
N ARG A 116 -18.05 41.92 -26.70
CA ARG A 116 -18.64 40.63 -26.38
C ARG A 116 -19.20 39.92 -27.61
N GLY A 117 -19.78 40.68 -28.54
CA GLY A 117 -20.34 40.15 -29.79
C GLY A 117 -19.30 39.68 -30.81
N GLN A 118 -18.01 39.98 -30.60
CA GLN A 118 -16.93 39.50 -31.46
C GLN A 118 -16.65 38.01 -31.20
N GLU A 119 -16.41 37.26 -32.27
CA GLU A 119 -15.90 35.89 -32.21
C GLU A 119 -14.38 35.93 -32.05
N TRP A 120 -13.85 35.37 -30.97
CA TRP A 120 -12.43 35.50 -30.63
C TRP A 120 -11.50 34.85 -31.66
N LEU A 121 -11.95 33.78 -32.33
CA LEU A 121 -11.23 33.10 -33.41
C LEU A 121 -11.08 33.96 -34.68
N ALA A 122 -11.89 35.02 -34.82
CA ALA A 122 -11.82 35.94 -35.95
C ALA A 122 -10.95 37.18 -35.66
N LEU A 123 -10.39 37.28 -34.46
CA LEU A 123 -9.51 38.38 -34.06
C LEU A 123 -8.04 37.94 -34.16
N PRO A 124 -7.10 38.88 -34.35
CA PRO A 124 -5.68 38.63 -34.10
C PRO A 124 -5.49 38.05 -32.68
N GLU A 125 -4.58 37.10 -32.52
CA GLU A 125 -4.44 36.35 -31.26
C GLU A 125 -4.24 37.25 -30.03
N ALA A 126 -3.38 38.29 -30.14
CA ALA A 126 -3.15 39.27 -29.09
C ALA A 126 -4.38 40.14 -28.79
N GLU A 127 -5.19 40.47 -29.81
CA GLU A 127 -6.47 41.18 -29.62
C GLU A 127 -7.51 40.26 -28.95
N ALA A 128 -7.55 38.98 -29.33
CA ALA A 128 -8.41 37.99 -28.68
C ALA A 128 -8.08 37.86 -27.19
N ALA A 129 -6.78 37.79 -26.83
CA ALA A 129 -6.33 37.79 -25.44
C ALA A 129 -6.73 39.07 -24.68
N ALA A 130 -6.50 40.25 -25.29
CA ALA A 130 -6.92 41.53 -24.74
C ALA A 130 -8.45 41.59 -24.52
N ARG A 131 -9.23 41.08 -25.48
CA ARG A 131 -10.69 40.94 -25.38
C ARG A 131 -11.08 40.08 -24.18
N THR A 132 -10.44 38.92 -23.97
CA THR A 132 -10.75 38.03 -22.83
C THR A 132 -10.50 38.73 -21.49
N ILE A 133 -9.37 39.44 -21.34
CA ILE A 133 -9.07 40.24 -20.14
C ILE A 133 -10.11 41.34 -19.96
N PHE A 134 -10.41 42.12 -21.00
CA PHE A 134 -11.38 43.21 -20.94
C PHE A 134 -12.75 42.71 -20.50
N LEU A 135 -13.27 41.65 -21.13
CA LEU A 135 -14.55 41.06 -20.77
C LEU A 135 -14.54 40.56 -19.32
N ASN A 136 -13.50 39.87 -18.87
CA ASN A 136 -13.39 39.40 -17.48
C ASN A 136 -13.35 40.56 -16.47
N ARG A 137 -12.66 41.66 -16.79
CA ARG A 137 -12.54 42.80 -15.87
C ARG A 137 -13.80 43.67 -15.80
N THR A 138 -14.67 43.58 -16.81
CA THR A 138 -15.85 44.46 -16.96
C THR A 138 -17.19 43.72 -16.87
N CYS A 139 -17.24 42.40 -17.01
CA CYS A 139 -18.47 41.60 -16.91
C CYS A 139 -18.91 41.38 -15.46
N PHE A 140 -20.16 40.96 -15.27
CA PHE A 140 -20.71 40.65 -13.96
C PHE A 140 -19.86 39.60 -13.21
N ASN A 141 -19.33 40.00 -12.05
CA ASN A 141 -18.49 39.21 -11.13
C ASN A 141 -17.19 38.64 -11.73
N GLY A 142 -16.75 39.12 -12.89
CA GLY A 142 -15.57 38.57 -13.57
C GLY A 142 -15.70 37.09 -13.92
N LEU A 143 -16.93 36.68 -14.24
CA LEU A 143 -17.25 35.31 -14.59
C LEU A 143 -16.83 35.02 -16.04
N TYR A 144 -16.26 33.86 -16.28
CA TYR A 144 -16.13 33.31 -17.62
C TYR A 144 -17.26 32.29 -17.86
N ARG A 145 -18.17 32.60 -18.80
CA ARG A 145 -19.28 31.72 -19.16
C ARG A 145 -19.60 31.83 -20.63
N VAL A 146 -19.74 30.69 -21.27
CA VAL A 146 -20.13 30.56 -22.67
C VAL A 146 -21.48 29.87 -22.81
N ASN A 147 -22.17 30.12 -23.93
CA ASN A 147 -23.37 29.38 -24.31
C ASN A 147 -22.99 28.04 -25.00
N ARG A 148 -23.98 27.23 -25.41
CA ARG A 148 -23.74 25.96 -26.14
C ARG A 148 -22.98 26.13 -27.47
N LYS A 149 -23.02 27.33 -28.05
CA LYS A 149 -22.26 27.69 -29.27
C LYS A 149 -20.81 28.12 -28.96
N GLY A 150 -20.39 28.13 -27.69
CA GLY A 150 -19.06 28.58 -27.27
C GLY A 150 -18.91 30.11 -27.15
N GLN A 151 -20.00 30.87 -27.27
CA GLN A 151 -19.94 32.33 -27.25
C GLN A 151 -20.09 32.86 -25.83
N PHE A 152 -19.23 33.80 -25.44
CA PHE A 152 -19.28 34.46 -24.14
C PHE A 152 -20.63 35.17 -23.90
N ASN A 153 -21.31 34.86 -22.79
CA ASN A 153 -22.69 35.31 -22.56
C ASN A 153 -22.92 36.00 -21.19
N VAL A 154 -21.88 36.44 -20.52
CA VAL A 154 -22.01 37.16 -19.24
C VAL A 154 -22.41 38.63 -19.50
N PRO A 155 -23.35 39.21 -18.73
CA PRO A 155 -23.76 40.60 -18.89
C PRO A 155 -22.71 41.58 -18.35
N TYR A 156 -22.86 42.86 -18.70
CA TYR A 156 -22.00 43.94 -18.22
C TYR A 156 -22.10 44.11 -16.69
N GLY A 157 -20.96 44.26 -16.01
CA GLY A 157 -20.85 44.27 -14.55
C GLY A 157 -21.06 45.62 -13.86
N LYS A 158 -21.10 46.72 -14.63
CA LYS A 158 -21.31 48.10 -14.13
C LYS A 158 -20.27 48.55 -13.07
N TYR A 159 -19.03 48.08 -13.16
CA TYR A 159 -17.94 48.58 -12.32
C TYR A 159 -17.63 50.04 -12.66
N LYS A 160 -17.36 50.88 -11.65
CA LYS A 160 -17.03 52.30 -11.87
C LYS A 160 -15.69 52.48 -12.58
N ASN A 161 -14.62 51.97 -11.98
CA ASN A 161 -13.24 52.07 -12.51
C ASN A 161 -12.53 50.70 -12.44
N PRO A 162 -12.90 49.72 -13.29
CA PRO A 162 -12.19 48.46 -13.34
C PRO A 162 -10.76 48.68 -13.88
N LYS A 163 -9.76 48.08 -13.24
CA LYS A 163 -8.38 48.04 -13.76
C LYS A 163 -8.36 47.09 -14.98
N ILE A 164 -8.65 47.64 -16.16
CA ILE A 164 -8.70 46.91 -17.43
C ILE A 164 -7.29 46.55 -17.91
N CYS A 165 -6.40 47.55 -17.97
CA CYS A 165 -5.01 47.36 -18.33
C CYS A 165 -4.12 47.51 -17.07
N ASP A 166 -3.63 46.38 -16.56
CA ASP A 166 -2.64 46.34 -15.48
C ASP A 166 -1.25 46.12 -16.07
N ARG A 167 -0.61 47.17 -16.59
CA ARG A 167 0.67 47.05 -17.31
C ARG A 167 1.73 46.32 -16.49
N GLU A 168 1.94 46.75 -15.24
CA GLU A 168 2.94 46.15 -14.36
C GLU A 168 2.62 44.69 -14.02
N GLY A 169 1.35 44.39 -13.69
CA GLY A 169 0.92 43.03 -13.41
C GLY A 169 1.02 42.10 -14.62
N LEU A 170 0.75 42.60 -15.83
CA LEU A 170 0.87 41.85 -17.08
C LEU A 170 2.32 41.55 -17.43
N TYR A 171 3.26 42.49 -17.27
CA TYR A 171 4.68 42.21 -17.47
C TYR A 171 5.20 41.20 -16.44
N ALA A 172 4.82 41.33 -15.16
CA ALA A 172 5.21 40.36 -14.14
C ALA A 172 4.65 38.96 -14.44
N ALA A 173 3.39 38.87 -14.87
CA ALA A 173 2.79 37.60 -15.28
C ALA A 173 3.45 37.03 -16.54
N ALA A 174 3.76 37.87 -17.53
CA ALA A 174 4.48 37.47 -18.74
C ALA A 174 5.82 36.83 -18.41
N GLU A 175 6.57 37.41 -17.48
CA GLU A 175 7.87 36.86 -17.07
C GLU A 175 7.73 35.51 -16.38
N ALA A 176 6.79 35.37 -15.44
CA ALA A 176 6.52 34.08 -14.79
C ALA A 176 6.08 33.00 -15.81
N LEU A 177 5.21 33.35 -16.76
CA LEU A 177 4.68 32.40 -17.75
C LEU A 177 5.72 31.90 -18.74
N LYS A 178 6.84 32.61 -18.96
CA LYS A 178 7.94 32.13 -19.83
C LYS A 178 8.63 30.87 -19.29
N ALA A 179 8.54 30.61 -17.99
CA ALA A 179 9.07 29.40 -17.37
C ALA A 179 8.17 28.16 -17.58
N ALA A 180 7.02 28.33 -18.25
CA ALA A 180 6.03 27.29 -18.45
C ALA A 180 5.84 26.92 -19.92
N GLU A 181 5.71 25.63 -20.19
CA GLU A 181 5.11 25.14 -21.43
C GLU A 181 3.58 25.24 -21.32
N ILE A 182 2.95 25.98 -22.23
CA ILE A 182 1.52 26.32 -22.18
C ILE A 182 0.75 25.48 -23.21
N VAL A 183 0.00 24.49 -22.74
CA VAL A 183 -0.62 23.44 -23.56
C VAL A 183 -2.15 23.58 -23.57
N CYS A 184 -2.76 23.51 -24.77
CA CYS A 184 -4.22 23.40 -24.90
C CYS A 184 -4.57 21.93 -25.08
N SER A 185 -4.99 21.27 -24.00
CA SER A 185 -5.33 19.85 -24.02
C SER A 185 -6.16 19.50 -22.79
N ASP A 186 -6.82 18.36 -22.84
CA ASP A 186 -7.45 17.76 -21.67
C ASP A 186 -6.40 17.29 -20.66
N TYR A 187 -6.80 17.09 -19.40
CA TYR A 187 -5.88 16.75 -18.32
C TYR A 187 -5.22 15.38 -18.51
N LEU A 188 -5.92 14.39 -19.08
CA LEU A 188 -5.40 13.03 -19.23
C LEU A 188 -4.16 12.99 -20.15
N PRO A 189 -4.20 13.47 -21.42
CA PRO A 189 -3.02 13.48 -22.28
C PRO A 189 -1.83 14.25 -21.69
N VAL A 190 -2.10 15.34 -20.96
CA VAL A 190 -1.04 16.15 -20.32
C VAL A 190 -0.33 15.34 -19.24
N LEU A 191 -1.10 14.72 -18.34
CA LEU A 191 -0.52 13.91 -17.26
C LEU A 191 0.20 12.68 -17.81
N GLU A 192 -0.34 12.02 -18.83
CA GLU A 192 0.30 10.86 -19.47
C GLU A 192 1.62 11.23 -20.15
N HIS A 193 1.61 12.29 -20.95
CA HIS A 193 2.76 12.69 -21.74
C HIS A 193 3.87 13.30 -20.89
N TYR A 194 3.50 14.23 -20.00
CA TYR A 194 4.48 15.04 -19.30
C TYR A 194 4.90 14.46 -17.96
N ALA A 195 4.02 13.91 -17.11
CA ALA A 195 4.40 13.58 -15.72
C ALA A 195 5.50 12.51 -15.62
N ARG A 196 6.51 12.78 -14.79
CA ARG A 196 7.66 11.90 -14.49
C ARG A 196 7.84 11.75 -12.98
N PRO A 197 8.55 10.69 -12.52
CA PRO A 197 8.85 10.52 -11.10
C PRO A 197 9.51 11.77 -10.49
N GLY A 198 9.08 12.16 -9.30
CA GLY A 198 9.55 13.35 -8.58
C GLY A 198 8.88 14.67 -8.97
N ASP A 199 8.07 14.71 -10.04
CA ASP A 199 7.30 15.91 -10.40
C ASP A 199 6.21 16.21 -9.37
N PHE A 200 5.86 17.49 -9.22
CA PHE A 200 4.73 17.95 -8.42
C PHE A 200 3.54 18.32 -9.32
N VAL A 201 2.42 17.65 -9.09
CA VAL A 201 1.18 17.81 -9.86
C VAL A 201 0.12 18.44 -8.97
N PHE A 202 -0.40 19.61 -9.37
CA PHE A 202 -1.53 20.26 -8.72
C PHE A 202 -2.80 20.06 -9.55
N LEU A 203 -3.83 19.47 -8.94
CA LEU A 203 -5.10 19.13 -9.59
C LEU A 203 -6.25 19.92 -8.95
N ASP A 204 -6.88 20.78 -9.76
CA ASP A 204 -8.05 21.56 -9.38
C ASP A 204 -9.19 21.38 -10.40
N PRO A 205 -9.76 20.15 -10.51
CA PRO A 205 -10.83 19.88 -11.46
C PRO A 205 -12.09 20.69 -11.12
N PRO A 206 -13.06 20.78 -12.05
CA PRO A 206 -14.41 21.24 -11.70
C PRO A 206 -14.99 20.40 -10.55
N TYR A 207 -15.62 21.03 -9.55
CA TYR A 207 -16.05 20.35 -8.32
C TYR A 207 -17.36 19.60 -8.45
N LEU A 208 -17.48 18.47 -7.73
CA LEU A 208 -18.75 17.77 -7.57
C LEU A 208 -19.78 18.64 -6.82
N PRO A 209 -21.04 18.69 -7.28
CA PRO A 209 -22.09 19.42 -6.58
C PRO A 209 -22.47 18.74 -5.26
N ILE A 210 -22.58 19.52 -4.17
CA ILE A 210 -22.87 18.99 -2.80
C ILE A 210 -24.39 18.80 -2.55
N SER A 211 -25.26 19.25 -3.46
CA SER A 211 -26.72 18.98 -3.38
C SER A 211 -27.36 18.86 -4.76
N GLU A 212 -28.48 18.12 -4.87
CA GLU A 212 -29.29 18.00 -6.09
C GLU A 212 -29.72 19.36 -6.69
N TYR A 213 -29.76 20.41 -5.85
CA TYR A 213 -30.17 21.77 -6.22
C TYR A 213 -29.00 22.76 -6.39
N ALA A 214 -27.76 22.38 -6.06
CA ALA A 214 -26.56 23.21 -6.23
C ALA A 214 -26.08 23.12 -7.68
N ASP A 215 -26.86 23.68 -8.58
CA ASP A 215 -26.64 23.61 -10.03
C ASP A 215 -25.47 24.52 -10.47
N PHE A 216 -24.24 24.10 -10.18
CA PHE A 216 -23.03 24.64 -10.83
C PHE A 216 -22.89 24.17 -12.30
N LYS A 217 -23.95 23.56 -12.87
CA LYS A 217 -24.07 22.99 -14.23
C LYS A 217 -23.97 24.00 -15.40
N ARG A 218 -23.38 25.19 -15.22
CA ARG A 218 -23.47 26.30 -16.20
C ARG A 218 -22.15 26.87 -16.70
N TYR A 219 -21.00 26.32 -16.33
CA TYR A 219 -19.69 26.95 -16.58
C TYR A 219 -18.67 26.06 -17.29
N THR A 220 -19.00 25.55 -18.47
CA THR A 220 -18.10 25.13 -19.59
C THR A 220 -18.96 24.39 -20.62
N LYS A 221 -18.50 24.29 -21.88
CA LYS A 221 -19.18 23.52 -22.93
C LYS A 221 -19.07 22.00 -22.69
N GLU A 222 -17.99 21.59 -22.04
CA GLU A 222 -17.69 20.23 -21.60
C GLU A 222 -18.02 20.10 -20.11
N GLN A 223 -18.80 19.10 -19.73
CA GLN A 223 -19.25 18.85 -18.37
C GLN A 223 -18.33 17.80 -17.75
N PHE A 224 -17.78 18.08 -16.56
CA PHE A 224 -17.00 17.13 -15.78
C PHE A 224 -17.97 16.41 -14.81
N TYR A 225 -18.27 15.15 -15.11
CA TYR A 225 -19.25 14.33 -14.41
C TYR A 225 -18.61 13.43 -13.35
N GLU A 226 -19.44 12.67 -12.64
CA GLU A 226 -18.95 11.70 -11.63
C GLU A 226 -18.00 10.67 -12.26
N GLU A 227 -18.27 10.22 -13.48
CA GLU A 227 -17.42 9.30 -14.21
C GLU A 227 -16.02 9.89 -14.48
N ASP A 228 -15.93 11.19 -14.80
CA ASP A 228 -14.66 11.88 -15.01
C ASP A 228 -13.86 11.99 -13.70
N HIS A 229 -14.54 12.15 -12.56
CA HIS A 229 -13.87 12.09 -11.24
C HIS A 229 -13.34 10.68 -10.93
N VAL A 230 -14.05 9.63 -11.34
CA VAL A 230 -13.57 8.25 -11.22
C VAL A 230 -12.34 8.03 -12.10
N GLU A 231 -12.32 8.56 -13.33
CA GLU A 231 -11.16 8.49 -14.21
C GLU A 231 -9.96 9.29 -13.67
N LEU A 232 -10.19 10.50 -13.17
CA LEU A 232 -9.18 11.30 -12.51
C LEU A 232 -8.58 10.57 -11.31
N ALA A 233 -9.39 9.89 -10.49
CA ALA A 233 -8.90 9.12 -9.36
C ALA A 233 -7.97 7.97 -9.78
N LYS A 234 -8.30 7.28 -10.90
CA LYS A 234 -7.39 6.26 -11.49
C LYS A 234 -6.08 6.88 -11.93
N MET A 235 -6.12 8.05 -12.57
CA MET A 235 -4.91 8.76 -12.98
C MET A 235 -4.07 9.21 -11.78
N VAL A 236 -4.70 9.69 -10.69
CA VAL A 236 -4.02 10.05 -9.43
C VAL A 236 -3.29 8.84 -8.84
N MET A 237 -3.93 7.66 -8.81
CA MET A 237 -3.28 6.42 -8.39
C MET A 237 -2.07 6.09 -9.27
N HIS A 238 -2.18 6.24 -10.59
CA HIS A 238 -1.07 6.01 -11.51
C HIS A 238 0.09 6.99 -11.29
N LEU A 239 -0.19 8.27 -11.03
CA LEU A 239 0.82 9.28 -10.70
C LEU A 239 1.52 8.97 -9.37
N HIS A 240 0.75 8.54 -8.35
CA HIS A 240 1.27 8.06 -7.07
C HIS A 240 2.25 6.90 -7.29
N GLU A 241 1.85 5.88 -8.06
CA GLU A 241 2.68 4.71 -8.36
C GLU A 241 3.91 5.03 -9.19
N ARG A 242 3.81 6.01 -10.09
CA ARG A 242 4.93 6.55 -10.87
C ARG A 242 5.91 7.35 -9.99
N GLY A 243 5.55 7.68 -8.75
CA GLY A 243 6.39 8.43 -7.82
C GLY A 243 6.29 9.94 -7.99
N CYS A 244 5.14 10.48 -8.40
CA CYS A 244 4.87 11.91 -8.42
C CYS A 244 4.31 12.36 -7.06
N HIS A 245 4.54 13.63 -6.70
CA HIS A 245 3.80 14.30 -5.63
C HIS A 245 2.50 14.85 -6.23
N VAL A 246 1.35 14.56 -5.63
CA VAL A 246 0.07 15.08 -6.13
C VAL A 246 -0.68 15.79 -5.00
N LEU A 247 -1.16 17.00 -5.28
CA LEU A 247 -2.06 17.75 -4.41
C LEU A 247 -3.34 18.04 -5.18
N LEU A 248 -4.47 17.56 -4.66
CA LEU A 248 -5.77 17.68 -5.30
C LEU A 248 -6.73 18.48 -4.42
N THR A 249 -7.54 19.33 -5.03
CA THR A 249 -8.63 20.02 -4.33
C THR A 249 -9.98 19.65 -4.93
N ASN A 250 -11.01 19.51 -4.08
CA ASN A 250 -12.37 19.22 -4.54
C ASN A 250 -13.41 19.71 -3.52
N SER A 251 -14.70 19.54 -3.79
CA SER A 251 -15.76 19.75 -2.81
C SER A 251 -15.73 18.68 -1.72
N ASN A 252 -16.24 19.02 -0.52
CA ASN A 252 -16.47 18.04 0.55
C ASN A 252 -17.67 17.12 0.23
N HIS A 253 -17.50 16.22 -0.74
CA HIS A 253 -18.52 15.31 -1.24
C HIS A 253 -18.19 13.85 -0.86
N PRO A 254 -19.17 12.99 -0.48
CA PRO A 254 -18.92 11.61 -0.07
C PRO A 254 -18.10 10.78 -1.09
N LEU A 255 -18.37 10.95 -2.39
CA LEU A 255 -17.62 10.28 -3.46
C LEU A 255 -16.12 10.64 -3.43
N VAL A 256 -15.74 11.86 -3.04
CA VAL A 256 -14.32 12.25 -2.94
C VAL A 256 -13.63 11.47 -1.81
N HIS A 257 -14.30 11.32 -0.66
CA HIS A 257 -13.80 10.51 0.45
C HIS A 257 -13.69 9.03 0.08
N GLU A 258 -14.60 8.52 -0.75
CA GLU A 258 -14.52 7.15 -1.26
C GLU A 258 -13.35 6.97 -2.25
N LEU A 259 -13.25 7.84 -3.25
CA LEU A 259 -12.23 7.74 -4.31
C LEU A 259 -10.81 7.89 -3.78
N TYR A 260 -10.61 8.73 -2.76
CA TYR A 260 -9.29 9.04 -2.21
C TYR A 260 -9.09 8.52 -0.77
N ALA A 261 -9.90 7.55 -0.34
CA ALA A 261 -9.82 6.93 1.00
C ALA A 261 -8.41 6.47 1.44
N PRO A 262 -7.52 6.00 0.54
CA PRO A 262 -6.16 5.62 0.93
C PRO A 262 -5.22 6.78 1.30
N PHE A 263 -5.61 8.03 1.06
CA PHE A 263 -4.76 9.21 1.21
C PHE A 263 -5.23 10.16 2.30
N THR A 264 -4.38 11.11 2.68
CA THR A 264 -4.74 12.14 3.66
C THR A 264 -5.71 13.14 3.05
N ILE A 265 -6.88 13.30 3.66
CA ILE A 265 -7.92 14.25 3.26
C ILE A 265 -8.12 15.26 4.38
N ASP A 266 -7.85 16.54 4.09
CA ASP A 266 -8.10 17.67 4.97
C ASP A 266 -9.36 18.42 4.55
N VAL A 267 -10.30 18.63 5.47
CA VAL A 267 -11.51 19.43 5.21
C VAL A 267 -11.24 20.88 5.65
N ILE A 268 -11.45 21.83 4.75
CA ILE A 268 -11.25 23.26 5.02
C ILE A 268 -12.56 24.05 4.86
N GLN A 269 -12.68 25.12 5.65
CA GLN A 269 -13.84 26.02 5.60
C GLN A 269 -13.59 27.14 4.58
N THR A 270 -14.42 27.23 3.54
CA THR A 270 -14.28 28.24 2.48
C THR A 270 -15.44 29.24 2.46
N LYS A 271 -15.14 30.49 2.07
CA LYS A 271 -16.13 31.57 1.95
C LYS A 271 -16.63 31.66 0.50
N ARG A 272 -17.85 31.19 0.23
CA ARG A 272 -18.43 31.25 -1.13
C ARG A 272 -19.04 32.63 -1.41
N HIS A 273 -18.25 33.53 -2.02
CA HIS A 273 -18.67 34.91 -2.31
C HIS A 273 -19.64 35.09 -3.50
N ILE A 274 -20.01 34.00 -4.20
CA ILE A 274 -20.84 34.04 -5.42
C ILE A 274 -22.36 34.08 -5.09
N SER A 275 -22.77 33.72 -3.87
CA SER A 275 -24.18 33.76 -3.45
C SER A 275 -24.69 35.20 -3.26
N CYS A 276 -25.85 35.50 -3.85
CA CYS A 276 -26.56 36.77 -3.68
C CYS A 276 -27.06 37.00 -2.25
N ASN A 277 -27.09 35.95 -1.42
CA ASN A 277 -27.57 36.00 -0.04
C ASN A 277 -26.39 35.90 0.96
N GLY A 278 -26.23 36.89 1.84
CA GLY A 278 -25.07 37.03 2.72
C GLY A 278 -24.91 35.92 3.77
N ASN A 279 -26.01 35.30 4.20
CA ASN A 279 -26.05 34.31 5.28
C ASN A 279 -25.74 32.87 4.85
N THR A 280 -25.64 32.57 3.54
CA THR A 280 -25.33 31.21 3.01
C THR A 280 -23.89 31.04 2.53
N ARG A 281 -22.99 31.96 2.90
CA ARG A 281 -21.61 32.05 2.37
C ARG A 281 -20.58 31.17 3.09
N LYS A 282 -20.98 29.98 3.58
CA LYS A 282 -20.06 28.97 4.13
C LYS A 282 -20.09 27.73 3.24
N GLY A 283 -18.93 27.27 2.82
CA GLY A 283 -18.74 26.02 2.09
C GLY A 283 -17.62 25.21 2.71
N GLU A 284 -17.58 23.93 2.40
CA GLU A 284 -16.48 23.05 2.78
C GLU A 284 -15.88 22.48 1.50
N ASP A 285 -14.58 22.61 1.40
CA ASP A 285 -13.78 22.03 0.32
C ASP A 285 -12.74 21.11 0.96
N VAL A 286 -12.17 20.19 0.19
CA VAL A 286 -11.18 19.25 0.66
C VAL A 286 -9.87 19.41 -0.08
N ILE A 287 -8.78 19.14 0.64
CA ILE A 287 -7.44 19.01 0.08
C ILE A 287 -7.00 17.57 0.29
N VAL A 288 -6.66 16.88 -0.80
CA VAL A 288 -6.13 15.52 -0.76
C VAL A 288 -4.63 15.59 -1.03
N THR A 289 -3.83 15.06 -0.10
CA THR A 289 -2.37 15.00 -0.22
C THR A 289 -1.95 13.58 -0.58
N ILE A 290 -1.36 13.40 -1.76
CA ILE A 290 -0.94 12.12 -2.29
C ILE A 290 0.60 12.13 -2.44
N PRO A 291 1.35 11.48 -1.53
CA PRO A 291 2.80 11.40 -1.63
C PRO A 291 3.22 10.44 -2.76
N PRO A 292 4.46 10.51 -3.26
CA PRO A 292 4.98 9.50 -4.19
C PRO A 292 5.05 8.13 -3.51
N LYS A 293 4.73 7.06 -4.25
CA LYS A 293 4.97 5.70 -3.78
C LYS A 293 6.47 5.52 -3.62
N GLN A 294 6.92 5.18 -2.41
CA GLN A 294 8.32 4.87 -2.17
C GLN A 294 8.69 3.66 -3.05
N ALA A 295 9.63 3.86 -3.98
CA ALA A 295 10.14 2.75 -4.79
C ALA A 295 10.84 1.76 -3.86
N SER A 296 10.27 0.55 -3.74
CA SER A 296 10.91 -0.60 -3.08
C SER A 296 12.31 -0.76 -3.66
N ARG A 297 13.35 -0.64 -2.83
CA ARG A 297 14.74 -0.92 -3.25
C ARG A 297 14.90 -2.43 -3.48
N LEU A 298 14.03 -3.21 -2.88
CA LEU A 298 13.97 -4.65 -3.05
C LEU A 298 13.17 -5.01 -4.30
N ARG A 299 13.80 -5.69 -5.26
CA ARG A 299 13.12 -6.28 -6.43
C ARG A 299 13.02 -7.79 -6.22
N PRO A 300 11.81 -8.39 -6.28
CA PRO A 300 11.70 -9.84 -6.23
C PRO A 300 12.42 -10.44 -7.44
N LEU A 301 13.60 -11.01 -7.22
CA LEU A 301 14.30 -11.79 -8.24
C LEU A 301 13.78 -13.23 -8.18
N SER A 302 13.25 -13.71 -9.31
CA SER A 302 12.61 -15.01 -9.43
C SER A 302 13.64 -16.12 -9.71
N GLU A 303 14.60 -16.34 -8.82
CA GLU A 303 15.39 -17.56 -8.88
C GLU A 303 14.54 -18.76 -8.43
N PRO A 304 14.51 -19.87 -9.20
CA PRO A 304 13.77 -21.05 -8.81
C PRO A 304 14.35 -21.65 -7.52
N LEU A 305 13.49 -22.11 -6.64
CA LEU A 305 13.91 -22.80 -5.41
C LEU A 305 14.62 -24.12 -5.76
N PRO A 306 15.63 -24.54 -4.97
CA PRO A 306 16.31 -25.82 -5.15
C PRO A 306 15.33 -27.00 -5.18
N ALA A 307 15.58 -27.99 -6.01
CA ALA A 307 14.74 -29.21 -6.11
C ALA A 307 14.56 -29.91 -4.74
N GLN A 308 15.56 -29.80 -3.85
CA GLN A 308 15.52 -30.34 -2.49
C GLN A 308 14.35 -29.77 -1.65
N VAL A 309 13.90 -28.54 -1.91
CA VAL A 309 12.75 -27.94 -1.22
C VAL A 309 11.48 -28.77 -1.47
N ALA A 310 11.32 -29.32 -2.67
CA ALA A 310 10.17 -30.15 -3.03
C ALA A 310 10.14 -31.52 -2.33
N CYS A 311 11.28 -31.96 -1.75
CA CYS A 311 11.34 -33.18 -0.94
C CYS A 311 10.66 -33.00 0.43
N TYR A 312 10.42 -31.77 0.89
CA TYR A 312 9.76 -31.54 2.17
C TYR A 312 8.31 -32.08 2.14
N PRO A 313 7.89 -32.93 3.09
CA PRO A 313 6.56 -33.51 3.06
C PRO A 313 5.47 -32.43 3.16
N PRO A 314 4.44 -32.44 2.30
CA PRO A 314 3.40 -31.44 2.35
C PRO A 314 2.66 -31.51 3.67
N THR A 315 2.62 -30.38 4.40
CA THR A 315 2.03 -30.27 5.73
C THR A 315 0.56 -29.86 5.66
N ARG A 316 -0.27 -30.34 6.59
CA ARG A 316 -1.59 -29.73 6.86
C ARG A 316 -1.51 -28.77 8.04
N PHE A 317 -0.46 -27.95 8.08
CA PHE A 317 -0.27 -26.95 9.13
C PHE A 317 -0.95 -25.63 8.73
N MET A 318 -1.73 -25.08 9.64
CA MET A 318 -2.45 -23.82 9.46
C MET A 318 -1.44 -22.67 9.41
N GLY A 319 -1.56 -21.78 8.42
CA GLY A 319 -0.61 -20.68 8.25
C GLY A 319 0.72 -21.07 7.60
N SER A 320 0.90 -22.33 7.16
CA SER A 320 2.13 -22.78 6.50
C SER A 320 2.47 -21.91 5.28
N LYS A 321 3.73 -21.45 5.22
CA LYS A 321 4.25 -20.56 4.18
C LYS A 321 4.78 -21.30 2.94
N SER A 322 4.38 -22.55 2.73
CA SER A 322 4.85 -23.37 1.60
C SER A 322 4.54 -22.76 0.22
N LYS A 323 3.49 -21.95 0.12
CA LYS A 323 3.10 -21.24 -1.11
C LYS A 323 3.81 -19.89 -1.30
N LEU A 324 4.54 -19.42 -0.29
CA LEU A 324 5.18 -18.10 -0.25
C LEU A 324 6.71 -18.18 -0.26
N LEU A 325 7.26 -19.39 -0.42
CA LEU A 325 8.70 -19.62 -0.31
C LEU A 325 9.49 -18.86 -1.38
N SER A 326 8.96 -18.77 -2.60
CA SER A 326 9.63 -18.10 -3.71
C SER A 326 9.75 -16.60 -3.42
N GLU A 327 8.69 -15.99 -2.90
CA GLU A 327 8.63 -14.58 -2.55
C GLU A 327 9.51 -14.28 -1.33
N ILE A 328 9.45 -15.11 -0.28
CA ILE A 328 10.32 -14.99 0.89
C ILE A 328 11.79 -15.08 0.47
N TRP A 329 12.15 -16.05 -0.39
CA TRP A 329 13.52 -16.17 -0.88
C TRP A 329 13.93 -15.00 -1.77
N ALA A 330 13.05 -14.54 -2.67
CA ALA A 330 13.33 -13.41 -3.57
C ALA A 330 13.63 -12.11 -2.81
N VAL A 331 13.08 -11.95 -1.60
CA VAL A 331 13.41 -10.86 -0.69
C VAL A 331 14.71 -11.14 0.04
N ALA A 332 14.83 -12.31 0.67
CA ALA A 332 15.99 -12.65 1.48
C ALA A 332 17.29 -12.65 0.66
N SER A 333 17.28 -13.22 -0.56
CA SER A 333 18.46 -13.40 -1.42
C SER A 333 19.16 -12.10 -1.82
N GLN A 334 18.51 -10.94 -1.64
CA GLN A 334 19.09 -9.62 -1.89
C GLN A 334 20.10 -9.20 -0.82
N PHE A 335 20.13 -9.91 0.31
CA PHE A 335 21.06 -9.64 1.40
C PHE A 335 22.16 -10.69 1.49
N LYS A 336 23.33 -10.27 1.98
CA LYS A 336 24.43 -11.19 2.31
C LYS A 336 24.32 -11.65 3.75
N PHE A 337 24.05 -12.93 3.95
CA PHE A 337 24.00 -13.58 5.26
C PHE A 337 24.29 -15.08 5.12
N ASP A 338 24.90 -15.66 6.16
CA ASP A 338 25.20 -17.11 6.23
C ASP A 338 24.35 -17.85 7.27
N THR A 339 23.85 -17.14 8.28
CA THR A 339 23.04 -17.69 9.36
C THR A 339 21.62 -17.13 9.32
N VAL A 340 20.64 -18.01 9.52
CA VAL A 340 19.21 -17.68 9.58
C VAL A 340 18.62 -18.21 10.88
N ILE A 341 17.82 -17.39 11.54
CA ILE A 341 16.93 -17.82 12.61
C ILE A 341 15.50 -17.83 12.08
N ASP A 342 14.86 -18.99 12.17
CA ASP A 342 13.45 -19.20 11.81
C ASP A 342 12.63 -19.25 13.11
N LEU A 343 12.07 -18.11 13.51
CA LEU A 343 11.24 -17.98 14.71
C LEU A 343 9.78 -18.28 14.38
N PHE A 344 9.11 -18.99 15.30
CA PHE A 344 7.74 -19.48 15.09
C PHE A 344 7.67 -20.39 13.86
N ALA A 345 8.63 -21.32 13.76
CA ALA A 345 8.87 -22.12 12.57
C ALA A 345 7.63 -22.90 12.08
N GLY A 346 6.68 -23.21 12.96
CA GLY A 346 5.39 -23.78 12.62
C GLY A 346 5.51 -25.11 11.89
N SER A 347 5.34 -25.10 10.57
CA SER A 347 5.50 -26.30 9.74
C SER A 347 6.96 -26.67 9.48
N GLY A 348 7.92 -25.76 9.71
CA GLY A 348 9.36 -25.90 9.45
C GLY A 348 9.80 -25.66 8.00
N ILE A 349 8.86 -25.38 7.09
CA ILE A 349 9.18 -25.30 5.66
C ILE A 349 10.08 -24.12 5.28
N VAL A 350 9.97 -22.98 5.98
CA VAL A 350 10.78 -21.79 5.68
C VAL A 350 12.24 -22.01 6.08
N GLY A 351 12.49 -22.47 7.31
CA GLY A 351 13.82 -22.89 7.75
C GLY A 351 14.41 -24.01 6.87
N TYR A 352 13.60 -24.98 6.44
CA TYR A 352 14.05 -26.01 5.50
C TYR A 352 14.45 -25.43 4.12
N MET A 353 13.69 -24.45 3.62
CA MET A 353 14.05 -23.73 2.39
C MET A 353 15.41 -23.03 2.55
N PHE A 354 15.64 -22.31 3.64
CA PHE A 354 16.94 -21.67 3.89
C PHE A 354 18.08 -22.68 4.01
N LYS A 355 17.85 -23.85 4.63
CA LYS A 355 18.81 -24.95 4.66
C LYS A 355 19.16 -25.41 3.24
N ALA A 356 18.17 -25.57 2.37
CA ALA A 356 18.35 -25.97 0.97
C ALA A 356 19.09 -24.92 0.15
N GLN A 357 19.02 -23.64 0.56
CA GLN A 357 19.81 -22.53 0.00
C GLN A 357 21.22 -22.41 0.62
N GLY A 358 21.70 -23.46 1.30
CA GLY A 358 23.05 -23.53 1.86
C GLY A 358 23.28 -22.69 3.12
N LYS A 359 22.22 -22.21 3.78
CA LYS A 359 22.32 -21.41 5.00
C LYS A 359 22.41 -22.28 6.25
N SER A 360 23.05 -21.76 7.29
CA SER A 360 23.05 -22.34 8.63
C SER A 360 21.75 -21.91 9.34
N VAL A 361 20.90 -22.87 9.73
CA VAL A 361 19.56 -22.56 10.23
C VAL A 361 19.41 -22.89 11.71
N VAL A 362 18.92 -21.94 12.50
CA VAL A 362 18.40 -22.16 13.85
C VAL A 362 16.89 -22.02 13.81
N SER A 363 16.17 -23.13 13.86
CA SER A 363 14.71 -23.14 13.97
C SER A 363 14.29 -23.07 15.43
N ASN A 364 13.27 -22.28 15.73
CA ASN A 364 12.67 -22.19 17.04
C ASN A 364 11.13 -22.17 16.96
N ASP A 365 10.51 -22.94 17.85
CA ASP A 365 9.07 -22.87 18.07
C ASP A 365 8.72 -23.23 19.51
N TYR A 366 7.63 -22.65 20.01
CA TYR A 366 7.06 -22.99 21.30
C TYR A 366 6.37 -24.37 21.28
N MET A 367 5.82 -24.80 20.15
CA MET A 367 5.17 -26.10 19.99
C MET A 367 6.20 -27.23 19.85
N ALA A 368 6.03 -28.28 20.65
CA ALA A 368 6.89 -29.46 20.62
C ALA A 368 6.78 -30.19 19.28
N MET A 369 5.59 -30.24 18.68
CA MET A 369 5.38 -30.81 17.34
C MET A 369 6.26 -30.10 16.30
N SER A 370 6.23 -28.78 16.28
CA SER A 370 6.99 -27.95 15.33
C SER A 370 8.50 -28.12 15.52
N SER A 371 8.97 -28.11 16.76
CA SER A 371 10.38 -28.41 17.07
C SER A 371 10.79 -29.83 16.66
N THR A 372 9.88 -30.81 16.74
CA THR A 372 10.13 -32.20 16.31
C THR A 372 10.31 -32.29 14.80
N PHE A 373 9.49 -31.58 14.02
CA PHE A 373 9.65 -31.50 12.57
C PHE A 373 10.99 -30.89 12.17
N ALA A 374 11.35 -29.77 12.81
CA ALA A 374 12.64 -29.12 12.60
C ALA A 374 13.81 -30.01 13.01
N LYS A 375 13.69 -30.77 14.11
CA LYS A 375 14.71 -31.75 14.52
C LYS A 375 14.92 -32.84 13.47
N ALA A 376 13.83 -33.35 12.90
CA ALA A 376 13.85 -34.44 11.92
C ALA A 376 14.36 -34.03 10.53
N MET A 377 14.07 -32.81 10.07
CA MET A 377 14.29 -32.41 8.66
C MET A 377 15.24 -31.21 8.49
N ILE A 378 15.39 -30.35 9.51
CA ILE A 378 16.26 -29.16 9.45
C ILE A 378 17.58 -29.46 10.16
N GLU A 379 17.56 -29.81 11.45
CA GLU A 379 18.77 -30.09 12.23
C GLU A 379 19.49 -31.36 11.74
N ASN A 380 18.73 -32.40 11.40
CA ASN A 380 19.24 -33.66 10.91
C ASN A 380 19.82 -33.54 9.50
N ASN A 381 21.11 -33.88 9.33
CA ASN A 381 21.78 -33.84 8.03
C ASN A 381 21.84 -35.22 7.35
N THR A 382 21.87 -36.32 8.11
CA THR A 382 22.29 -37.63 7.54
C THR A 382 21.51 -38.83 8.05
N VAL A 383 20.86 -38.74 9.21
CA VAL A 383 20.24 -39.91 9.84
C VAL A 383 18.89 -40.18 9.19
N THR A 384 18.64 -41.43 8.81
CA THR A 384 17.34 -41.90 8.34
C THR A 384 16.83 -43.01 9.26
N LEU A 385 15.52 -43.26 9.21
CA LEU A 385 14.88 -44.40 9.87
C LEU A 385 14.63 -45.51 8.83
N PRO A 386 15.42 -46.60 8.80
CA PRO A 386 15.21 -47.72 7.90
C PRO A 386 13.77 -48.25 7.95
N ILE A 387 13.23 -48.62 6.80
CA ILE A 387 11.81 -49.04 6.71
C ILE A 387 11.51 -50.29 7.55
N GLU A 388 12.48 -51.21 7.70
CA GLU A 388 12.31 -52.39 8.54
C GLU A 388 12.26 -52.04 10.04
N GLU A 389 13.06 -51.06 10.48
CA GLU A 389 12.99 -50.52 11.83
C GLU A 389 11.64 -49.83 12.04
N ALA A 390 11.17 -49.04 11.07
CA ALA A 390 9.86 -48.41 11.13
C ALA A 390 8.70 -49.43 11.19
N LYS A 391 8.79 -50.54 10.44
CA LYS A 391 7.82 -51.64 10.53
C LYS A 391 7.82 -52.27 11.92
N SER A 392 8.98 -52.45 12.54
CA SER A 392 9.07 -52.98 13.90
C SER A 392 8.38 -52.10 14.94
N LEU A 393 8.26 -50.78 14.70
CA LEU A 393 7.55 -49.88 15.61
C LEU A 393 6.03 -50.11 15.61
N LEU A 394 5.47 -50.78 14.59
CA LEU A 394 4.04 -51.09 14.50
C LEU A 394 3.64 -52.33 15.32
N THR A 395 4.61 -53.13 15.77
CA THR A 395 4.37 -54.34 16.57
C THR A 395 4.57 -54.04 18.04
N GLN A 396 3.70 -54.58 18.89
CA GLN A 396 3.82 -54.43 20.33
C GLN A 396 5.01 -55.24 20.86
N HIS A 397 5.99 -54.56 21.45
CA HIS A 397 7.15 -55.20 22.12
C HIS A 397 7.00 -55.25 23.63
N LYS A 398 6.20 -54.33 24.20
CA LYS A 398 5.93 -54.20 25.63
C LYS A 398 4.48 -53.73 25.85
N PRO A 399 3.92 -53.92 27.06
CA PRO A 399 2.63 -53.32 27.41
C PRO A 399 2.65 -51.80 27.20
N SER A 400 1.62 -51.27 26.54
CA SER A 400 1.39 -49.83 26.46
C SER A 400 0.61 -49.38 27.70
N ASP A 401 0.57 -48.07 27.97
CA ASP A 401 -0.25 -47.52 29.06
C ASP A 401 -1.72 -47.30 28.66
N HIS A 402 -2.08 -47.63 27.40
CA HIS A 402 -3.39 -47.43 26.78
C HIS A 402 -3.95 -46.00 26.92
N PHE A 403 -3.09 -45.00 27.09
CA PHE A 403 -3.53 -43.64 27.38
C PHE A 403 -4.40 -43.04 26.25
N VAL A 404 -4.01 -43.22 24.98
CA VAL A 404 -4.77 -42.70 23.84
C VAL A 404 -6.08 -43.45 23.70
N ALA A 405 -6.03 -44.78 23.76
CA ALA A 405 -7.21 -45.65 23.72
C ALA A 405 -8.24 -45.31 24.80
N ALA A 406 -7.80 -45.08 26.04
CA ALA A 406 -8.69 -44.73 27.14
C ALA A 406 -9.19 -43.26 27.06
N THR A 407 -8.32 -42.31 26.74
CA THR A 407 -8.64 -40.88 26.84
C THR A 407 -9.43 -40.35 25.65
N PHE A 408 -9.15 -40.88 24.45
CA PHE A 408 -9.70 -40.39 23.18
C PHE A 408 -10.62 -41.40 22.48
N GLN A 409 -11.12 -42.40 23.22
CA GLN A 409 -12.07 -43.38 22.72
C GLN A 409 -13.29 -42.71 22.05
N GLY A 410 -13.63 -43.17 20.84
CA GLY A 410 -14.78 -42.66 20.09
C GLY A 410 -14.67 -41.21 19.59
N LEU A 411 -13.51 -40.56 19.72
CA LEU A 411 -13.36 -39.15 19.34
C LEU A 411 -12.80 -38.96 17.92
N TYR A 412 -11.60 -39.50 17.67
CA TYR A 412 -10.80 -39.16 16.48
C TYR A 412 -10.49 -40.33 15.55
N TYR A 413 -10.28 -41.51 16.13
CA TYR A 413 -9.87 -42.73 15.45
C TYR A 413 -10.68 -43.92 15.98
N THR A 414 -10.63 -45.05 15.28
CA THR A 414 -11.22 -46.31 15.78
C THR A 414 -10.44 -46.84 16.98
N ASP A 415 -11.02 -47.79 17.70
CA ASP A 415 -10.38 -48.37 18.89
C ASP A 415 -9.07 -49.09 18.52
N GLU A 416 -9.02 -49.79 17.38
CA GLU A 416 -7.80 -50.43 16.87
C GLU A 416 -6.73 -49.41 16.47
N GLU A 417 -7.15 -48.27 15.92
CA GLU A 417 -6.23 -47.18 15.55
C GLU A 417 -5.68 -46.47 16.78
N ASN A 418 -6.49 -46.26 17.82
CA ASN A 418 -6.02 -45.70 19.09
C ASN A 418 -5.00 -46.62 19.76
N GLU A 419 -5.26 -47.92 19.81
CA GLU A 419 -4.31 -48.91 20.35
C GLU A 419 -2.99 -48.91 19.56
N LEU A 420 -3.06 -48.83 18.22
CA LEU A 420 -1.87 -48.71 17.39
C LEU A 420 -1.08 -47.42 17.68
N ILE A 421 -1.75 -46.30 17.98
CA ILE A 421 -1.09 -45.06 18.38
C ILE A 421 -0.37 -45.24 19.72
N ASP A 422 -0.97 -45.93 20.69
CA ASP A 422 -0.34 -46.24 21.98
C ASP A 422 0.88 -47.16 21.82
N ILE A 423 0.81 -48.18 20.97
CA ILE A 423 1.94 -49.05 20.61
C ILE A 423 3.07 -48.23 19.99
N LEU A 424 2.76 -47.42 18.98
CA LEU A 424 3.75 -46.56 18.31
C LEU A 424 4.38 -45.58 19.29
N ARG A 425 3.59 -44.92 20.14
CA ARG A 425 4.10 -43.97 21.14
C ARG A 425 5.07 -44.65 22.11
N SER A 426 4.68 -45.82 22.62
CA SER A 426 5.47 -46.62 23.56
C SER A 426 6.80 -47.08 22.96
N ASN A 427 6.78 -47.52 21.69
CA ASN A 427 7.97 -47.98 20.98
C ASN A 427 8.88 -46.81 20.57
N ILE A 428 8.32 -45.68 20.12
CA ILE A 428 9.08 -44.49 19.74
C ILE A 428 9.83 -43.93 20.95
N ALA A 429 9.22 -43.94 22.14
CA ALA A 429 9.85 -43.46 23.37
C ALA A 429 11.16 -44.20 23.73
N ASP A 430 11.34 -45.44 23.26
CA ASP A 430 12.55 -46.24 23.51
C ASP A 430 13.69 -45.96 22.51
N ILE A 431 13.42 -45.20 21.44
CA ILE A 431 14.44 -44.87 20.44
C ILE A 431 15.44 -43.87 21.04
N LYS A 432 16.67 -44.35 21.32
CA LYS A 432 17.74 -43.54 21.92
C LYS A 432 18.37 -42.53 20.95
N GLU A 433 18.40 -42.86 19.65
CA GLU A 433 18.97 -41.97 18.65
C GLU A 433 17.98 -40.82 18.37
N PRO A 434 18.36 -39.56 18.67
CA PRO A 434 17.41 -38.45 18.69
C PRO A 434 16.78 -38.10 17.34
N TYR A 435 17.48 -38.32 16.23
CA TYR A 435 16.96 -38.06 14.88
C TYR A 435 16.04 -39.17 14.41
N LYS A 436 16.34 -40.44 14.69
CA LYS A 436 15.40 -41.55 14.44
C LYS A 436 14.13 -41.37 15.25
N HIS A 437 14.25 -40.98 16.52
CA HIS A 437 13.11 -40.64 17.37
C HIS A 437 12.28 -39.52 16.73
N ALA A 438 12.93 -38.43 16.30
CA ALA A 438 12.24 -37.29 15.67
C ALA A 438 11.57 -37.66 14.34
N ILE A 439 12.19 -38.51 13.52
CA ILE A 439 11.62 -39.01 12.26
C ILE A 439 10.37 -39.85 12.55
N ALA A 440 10.46 -40.80 13.48
CA ALA A 440 9.33 -41.65 13.85
C ALA A 440 8.17 -40.83 14.43
N MET A 441 8.45 -39.90 15.34
CA MET A 441 7.43 -39.03 15.93
C MET A 441 6.79 -38.09 14.88
N THR A 442 7.60 -37.52 13.98
CA THR A 442 7.10 -36.72 12.84
C THR A 442 6.17 -37.56 11.95
N ALA A 443 6.55 -38.81 11.68
CA ALA A 443 5.76 -39.73 10.87
C ALA A 443 4.43 -40.09 11.54
N LEU A 444 4.43 -40.35 12.86
CA LEU A 444 3.21 -40.62 13.63
C LEU A 444 2.26 -39.42 13.64
N ILE A 445 2.77 -38.23 13.94
CA ILE A 445 2.00 -36.98 13.92
C ILE A 445 1.39 -36.75 12.52
N ARG A 446 2.19 -36.96 11.47
CA ARG A 446 1.74 -36.84 10.09
C ARG A 446 0.65 -37.84 9.74
N ALA A 447 0.82 -39.11 10.14
CA ALA A 447 -0.15 -40.16 9.90
C ALA A 447 -1.50 -39.82 10.55
N CYS A 448 -1.46 -39.42 11.82
CA CYS A 448 -2.62 -38.95 12.57
C CYS A 448 -3.32 -37.76 11.86
N THR A 449 -2.56 -36.74 11.50
CA THR A 449 -3.08 -35.54 10.84
C THR A 449 -3.71 -35.83 9.47
N LYS A 450 -3.10 -36.72 8.68
CA LYS A 450 -3.60 -37.06 7.34
C LYS A 450 -4.84 -37.95 7.36
N LYS A 451 -4.92 -38.84 8.36
CA LYS A 451 -6.03 -39.75 8.58
C LYS A 451 -7.30 -39.03 9.09
N ARG A 452 -7.18 -37.77 9.53
CA ARG A 452 -8.34 -36.94 9.88
C ARG A 452 -8.91 -36.12 8.72
N PRO A 453 -10.24 -35.92 8.66
CA PRO A 453 -10.90 -34.92 7.81
C PRO A 453 -10.47 -33.47 8.09
N ARG A 454 -10.97 -32.50 7.31
CA ARG A 454 -10.57 -31.08 7.47
C ARG A 454 -10.97 -30.53 8.84
N GLY A 455 -10.22 -29.56 9.34
CA GLY A 455 -10.48 -28.91 10.64
C GLY A 455 -9.63 -29.43 11.80
N ILE A 456 -8.86 -30.52 11.63
CA ILE A 456 -7.77 -31.00 12.50
C ILE A 456 -8.13 -30.93 14.01
N PHE A 457 -8.70 -32.01 14.53
CA PHE A 457 -9.04 -32.22 15.95
C PHE A 457 -9.98 -31.18 16.60
N THR A 458 -10.46 -30.16 15.86
CA THR A 458 -11.46 -29.19 16.36
C THR A 458 -12.88 -29.76 16.46
N TYR A 459 -13.17 -30.84 15.74
CA TYR A 459 -14.44 -31.57 15.78
C TYR A 459 -14.18 -33.08 15.86
N THR A 460 -15.10 -33.80 16.49
CA THR A 460 -15.16 -35.27 16.52
C THR A 460 -15.93 -35.81 15.32
N GLY A 461 -15.79 -37.11 15.04
CA GLY A 461 -16.48 -37.78 13.93
C GLY A 461 -15.94 -37.41 12.53
N GLU A 462 -16.77 -37.61 11.50
CA GLU A 462 -16.41 -37.57 10.07
C GLU A 462 -16.77 -36.25 9.36
N ARG A 463 -16.93 -35.16 10.11
CA ARG A 463 -17.26 -33.85 9.55
C ARG A 463 -16.17 -33.42 8.55
N TYR A 464 -16.58 -32.99 7.35
CA TYR A 464 -15.71 -32.66 6.21
C TYR A 464 -14.93 -33.85 5.61
N ASN A 465 -15.40 -35.08 5.80
CA ASN A 465 -14.89 -36.21 5.04
C ASN A 465 -15.29 -36.04 3.56
N ASP A 466 -14.27 -35.82 2.72
CA ASP A 466 -14.39 -35.60 1.27
C ASP A 466 -13.95 -36.83 0.47
N GLY A 467 -13.82 -38.00 1.11
CA GLY A 467 -13.50 -39.27 0.45
C GLY A 467 -12.09 -39.35 -0.14
N ARG A 468 -11.19 -38.40 0.18
CA ARG A 468 -9.82 -38.37 -0.36
C ARG A 468 -9.04 -39.64 -0.03
N LYS A 469 -8.04 -39.96 -0.87
CA LYS A 469 -7.20 -41.17 -0.73
C LYS A 469 -6.58 -41.32 0.66
N ASP A 470 -6.15 -40.22 1.29
CA ASP A 470 -5.54 -40.26 2.63
C ASP A 470 -6.46 -40.91 3.69
N LEU A 471 -7.78 -40.65 3.66
CA LEU A 471 -8.73 -41.15 4.67
C LEU A 471 -8.97 -42.66 4.55
N LYS A 472 -8.78 -43.21 3.35
CA LYS A 472 -8.98 -44.63 3.04
C LYS A 472 -7.78 -45.52 3.39
N LYS A 473 -6.61 -44.94 3.63
CA LYS A 473 -5.40 -45.69 4.03
C LYS A 473 -5.48 -46.08 5.50
N SER A 474 -4.95 -47.25 5.86
CA SER A 474 -4.76 -47.61 7.26
C SER A 474 -3.73 -46.68 7.92
N LEU A 475 -3.84 -46.52 9.25
CA LEU A 475 -2.89 -45.69 9.99
C LEU A 475 -1.45 -46.21 9.87
N SER A 476 -1.24 -47.54 9.88
CA SER A 476 0.07 -48.17 9.66
C SER A 476 0.67 -47.79 8.30
N LYS A 477 -0.14 -47.81 7.23
CA LYS A 477 0.32 -47.42 5.89
C LYS A 477 0.64 -45.93 5.83
N GLN A 478 -0.17 -45.08 6.45
CA GLN A 478 0.10 -43.64 6.57
C GLN A 478 1.43 -43.39 7.31
N PHE A 479 1.70 -44.14 8.38
CA PHE A 479 2.94 -44.04 9.15
C PHE A 479 4.17 -44.39 8.30
N LEU A 480 4.16 -45.55 7.63
CA LEU A 480 5.30 -45.99 6.82
C LEU A 480 5.58 -45.05 5.63
N GLU A 481 4.54 -44.61 4.92
CA GLU A 481 4.69 -43.61 3.85
C GLU A 481 5.19 -42.25 4.39
N ALA A 482 4.84 -41.90 5.62
CA ALA A 482 5.35 -40.70 6.27
C ALA A 482 6.82 -40.83 6.64
N VAL A 483 7.28 -41.99 7.13
CA VAL A 483 8.71 -42.27 7.37
C VAL A 483 9.51 -42.13 6.08
N GLU A 484 9.05 -42.75 4.98
CA GLU A 484 9.72 -42.62 3.68
C GLU A 484 9.79 -41.17 3.20
N ALA A 485 8.70 -40.41 3.35
CA ALA A 485 8.66 -39.00 2.96
C ALA A 485 9.62 -38.14 3.80
N VAL A 486 9.69 -38.37 5.12
CA VAL A 486 10.61 -37.65 6.01
C VAL A 486 12.06 -38.03 5.71
N ASN A 487 12.36 -39.32 5.51
CA ASN A 487 13.70 -39.77 5.12
C ASN A 487 14.18 -39.11 3.82
N LYS A 488 13.30 -38.97 2.82
CA LYS A 488 13.61 -38.27 1.55
C LYS A 488 13.90 -36.78 1.72
N ALA A 489 13.40 -36.16 2.78
CA ALA A 489 13.68 -34.78 3.11
C ALA A 489 14.98 -34.59 3.89
N VAL A 490 15.60 -35.66 4.41
CA VAL A 490 16.89 -35.55 5.11
C VAL A 490 18.00 -35.36 4.08
N PHE A 491 18.80 -34.31 4.25
CA PHE A 491 19.98 -34.05 3.44
C PHE A 491 20.99 -33.18 4.21
N ASP A 492 22.25 -33.27 3.81
CA ASP A 492 23.34 -32.48 4.35
C ASP A 492 23.61 -31.27 3.45
N ASN A 493 23.62 -30.08 4.04
CA ASN A 493 23.98 -28.83 3.37
C ASN A 493 25.38 -28.34 3.74
N GLY A 494 26.15 -29.13 4.49
CA GLY A 494 27.50 -28.77 4.96
C GLY A 494 27.53 -27.72 6.06
N LYS A 495 26.39 -27.42 6.70
CA LYS A 495 26.27 -26.42 7.77
C LYS A 495 25.78 -27.04 9.08
N GLN A 496 26.04 -26.34 10.19
CA GLN A 496 25.48 -26.69 11.50
C GLN A 496 24.08 -26.09 11.65
N ASN A 497 23.07 -26.94 11.52
CA ASN A 497 21.68 -26.57 11.76
C ASN A 497 21.28 -26.92 13.19
N ARG A 498 20.29 -26.24 13.77
CA ARG A 498 19.79 -26.50 15.13
C ARG A 498 18.27 -26.30 15.20
N SER A 499 17.60 -27.15 15.97
CA SER A 499 16.19 -27.02 16.35
C SER A 499 16.10 -26.71 17.85
N ARG A 500 15.24 -25.75 18.23
CA ARG A 500 15.07 -25.29 19.61
C ARG A 500 13.58 -25.24 19.97
N HIS A 501 13.17 -26.11 20.89
CA HIS A 501 11.87 -26.06 21.54
C HIS A 501 11.88 -25.02 22.67
N GLY A 502 11.01 -24.01 22.59
CA GLY A 502 10.85 -22.99 23.65
C GLY A 502 10.38 -21.64 23.10
N ASP A 503 10.18 -20.67 24.01
CA ASP A 503 9.76 -19.31 23.66
C ASP A 503 10.83 -18.57 22.83
N ALA A 504 10.40 -17.93 21.74
CA ALA A 504 11.24 -17.11 20.88
C ALA A 504 11.92 -15.95 21.63
N MET A 505 11.28 -15.43 22.67
CA MET A 505 11.80 -14.38 23.55
C MET A 505 13.02 -14.86 24.35
N ASP A 506 13.08 -16.14 24.70
CA ASP A 506 14.14 -16.72 25.53
C ASP A 506 15.27 -17.36 24.71
N LEU A 507 15.08 -17.50 23.39
CA LEU A 507 16.10 -18.07 22.49
C LEU A 507 17.42 -17.30 22.57
N ARG A 508 18.51 -17.98 22.92
CA ARG A 508 19.87 -17.40 22.92
C ARG A 508 20.67 -17.91 21.74
N VAL A 509 21.22 -16.98 20.96
CA VAL A 509 22.01 -17.21 19.76
C VAL A 509 23.16 -16.20 19.72
N GLU A 510 24.34 -16.62 19.27
CA GLU A 510 25.54 -15.77 19.25
C GLU A 510 25.55 -14.82 18.05
N HIS A 511 25.14 -15.28 16.86
CA HIS A 511 25.11 -14.46 15.65
C HIS A 511 23.92 -14.84 14.75
N ALA A 512 23.15 -13.83 14.34
CA ALA A 512 22.04 -13.97 13.42
C ALA A 512 22.21 -12.98 12.26
N GLY A 513 22.58 -13.47 11.08
CA GLY A 513 22.65 -12.62 9.89
C GLY A 513 21.26 -12.16 9.45
N LEU A 514 20.32 -13.11 9.40
CA LEU A 514 18.92 -12.87 9.11
C LEU A 514 18.02 -13.56 10.14
N VAL A 515 16.92 -12.89 10.52
CA VAL A 515 15.87 -13.44 11.37
C VAL A 515 14.55 -13.36 10.62
N TYR A 516 13.98 -14.53 10.34
CA TYR A 516 12.65 -14.69 9.78
C TYR A 516 11.65 -14.91 10.92
N ILE A 517 10.54 -14.19 10.90
CA ILE A 517 9.54 -14.18 11.97
C ILE A 517 8.16 -14.41 11.37
N ASP A 518 7.47 -15.48 11.77
CA ASP A 518 6.10 -15.80 11.34
C ASP A 518 5.18 -16.06 12.55
N PRO A 519 4.87 -15.02 13.34
CA PRO A 519 4.20 -15.20 14.62
C PRO A 519 2.69 -15.44 14.44
N PRO A 520 1.98 -15.86 15.50
CA PRO A 520 0.52 -15.92 15.47
C PRO A 520 -0.14 -14.55 15.21
N TYR A 521 -1.16 -14.54 14.34
CA TYR A 521 -1.77 -13.33 13.77
C TYR A 521 -2.92 -12.77 14.59
N TYR A 522 -2.65 -11.82 15.47
CA TYR A 522 -3.70 -11.25 16.32
C TYR A 522 -4.83 -10.59 15.49
N SER A 523 -6.07 -11.01 15.77
CA SER A 523 -7.30 -10.45 15.21
C SER A 523 -8.42 -10.51 16.25
N PRO A 524 -9.27 -9.48 16.38
CA PRO A 524 -10.43 -9.52 17.28
C PRO A 524 -11.45 -10.62 16.94
N LEU A 525 -11.41 -11.15 15.71
CA LEU A 525 -12.41 -12.07 15.15
C LEU A 525 -11.98 -13.54 15.19
N SER A 526 -10.73 -13.84 15.57
CA SER A 526 -10.21 -15.21 15.53
C SER A 526 -9.29 -15.50 16.71
N ASP A 527 -9.42 -16.71 17.28
CA ASP A 527 -8.44 -17.22 18.24
C ASP A 527 -7.20 -17.78 17.50
N ASN A 528 -6.01 -17.40 17.95
CA ASN A 528 -4.74 -17.88 17.41
C ASN A 528 -4.09 -18.94 18.32
N GLU A 529 -4.90 -19.70 19.04
CA GLU A 529 -4.42 -20.68 20.02
C GLU A 529 -4.01 -21.99 19.32
N TYR A 530 -2.90 -21.96 18.59
CA TYR A 530 -2.37 -23.10 17.82
C TYR A 530 -2.23 -24.36 18.68
N VAL A 531 -1.67 -24.25 19.89
CA VAL A 531 -1.51 -25.38 20.84
C VAL A 531 -2.83 -26.11 21.10
N ARG A 532 -3.95 -25.38 21.22
CA ARG A 532 -5.27 -26.01 21.43
C ARG A 532 -5.85 -26.58 20.16
N ARG A 533 -5.66 -25.92 19.02
CA ARG A 533 -6.10 -26.44 17.71
C ARG A 533 -5.40 -27.76 17.38
N TYR A 534 -4.12 -27.86 17.71
CA TYR A 534 -3.29 -29.05 17.49
C TYR A 534 -3.14 -29.96 18.72
N HIS A 535 -3.96 -29.79 19.77
CA HIS A 535 -3.76 -30.42 21.08
C HIS A 535 -3.48 -31.94 21.02
N PHE A 536 -4.13 -32.69 20.14
CA PHE A 536 -3.90 -34.13 20.04
C PHE A 536 -2.48 -34.45 19.54
N VAL A 537 -2.04 -33.82 18.45
CA VAL A 537 -0.72 -34.08 17.86
C VAL A 537 0.41 -33.35 18.58
N GLU A 538 0.12 -32.20 19.19
CA GLU A 538 1.01 -31.57 20.16
C GLU A 538 1.16 -32.46 21.41
N GLY A 539 0.08 -33.11 21.83
CA GLY A 539 0.09 -34.13 22.88
C GLY A 539 0.99 -35.31 22.55
N LEU A 540 0.91 -35.84 21.32
CA LEU A 540 1.82 -36.90 20.86
C LEU A 540 3.29 -36.48 20.98
N ALA A 541 3.63 -35.27 20.53
CA ALA A 541 5.00 -34.76 20.59
C ALA A 541 5.51 -34.58 22.03
N ARG A 542 4.60 -34.29 22.98
CA ARG A 542 4.90 -34.07 24.40
C ARG A 542 4.73 -35.30 25.26
N ASP A 543 4.23 -36.41 24.70
CA ASP A 543 3.74 -37.55 25.47
C ASP A 543 2.73 -37.12 26.57
N TRP A 544 1.92 -36.09 26.26
CA TRP A 544 1.01 -35.40 27.19
C TRP A 544 1.63 -34.95 28.53
N LYS A 545 2.94 -34.72 28.57
CA LYS A 545 3.62 -34.17 29.76
C LYS A 545 3.48 -32.65 29.81
N ASP A 546 3.29 -32.15 31.03
CA ASP A 546 3.16 -30.73 31.36
C ASP A 546 2.01 -30.02 30.62
N VAL A 547 0.93 -30.75 30.30
CA VAL A 547 -0.31 -30.19 29.71
C VAL A 547 -1.53 -30.51 30.57
N GLU A 548 -2.48 -29.57 30.62
CA GLU A 548 -3.77 -29.76 31.30
C GLU A 548 -4.87 -30.07 30.27
N ILE A 549 -5.34 -31.32 30.22
CA ILE A 549 -6.48 -31.73 29.38
C ILE A 549 -7.79 -31.28 30.03
N GLN A 550 -8.63 -30.58 29.28
CA GLN A 550 -9.98 -30.22 29.70
C GLN A 550 -10.91 -31.43 29.56
N GLN A 551 -10.92 -32.29 30.58
CA GLN A 551 -11.61 -33.58 30.58
C GLN A 551 -13.12 -33.50 30.28
N HIS A 552 -13.76 -32.38 30.63
CA HIS A 552 -15.19 -32.13 30.41
C HIS A 552 -15.53 -31.76 28.95
N THR A 553 -14.54 -31.43 28.11
CA THR A 553 -14.78 -31.04 26.72
C THR A 553 -14.86 -32.26 25.80
N GLN A 554 -15.77 -32.23 24.83
CA GLN A 554 -15.95 -33.33 23.86
C GLN A 554 -14.68 -33.63 23.03
N THR A 555 -13.82 -32.64 22.86
CA THR A 555 -12.57 -32.75 22.08
C THR A 555 -11.34 -32.90 22.96
N LYS A 556 -11.47 -33.00 24.29
CA LYS A 556 -10.33 -33.16 25.22
C LYS A 556 -9.18 -32.18 24.94
N LYS A 557 -9.53 -30.93 24.61
CA LYS A 557 -8.55 -29.87 24.28
C LYS A 557 -7.69 -29.55 25.49
N PHE A 558 -6.50 -29.05 25.24
CA PHE A 558 -5.71 -28.42 26.30
C PHE A 558 -6.38 -27.14 26.81
N LYS A 559 -6.11 -26.80 28.06
CA LYS A 559 -6.40 -25.47 28.60
C LYS A 559 -5.68 -24.39 27.78
N SER A 560 -6.27 -23.20 27.72
CA SER A 560 -5.59 -22.06 27.10
C SER A 560 -4.40 -21.64 27.95
N TYR A 561 -3.29 -21.33 27.28
CA TYR A 561 -2.08 -20.80 27.90
C TYR A 561 -1.94 -19.33 27.52
N PRO A 562 -1.56 -18.44 28.46
CA PRO A 562 -1.34 -17.04 28.16
C PRO A 562 -0.29 -16.88 27.04
N THR A 563 -0.59 -16.04 26.06
CA THR A 563 0.34 -15.67 24.99
C THR A 563 0.23 -14.18 24.71
N PRO A 564 1.34 -13.46 24.48
CA PRO A 564 1.27 -12.04 24.16
C PRO A 564 0.49 -11.80 22.84
N PHE A 565 0.43 -12.78 21.95
CA PHE A 565 -0.29 -12.71 20.66
C PHE A 565 -1.82 -12.88 20.76
N SER A 566 -2.38 -12.82 21.97
CA SER A 566 -3.82 -12.91 22.23
C SER A 566 -4.50 -11.56 22.46
N THR A 567 -3.74 -10.47 22.59
CA THR A 567 -4.28 -9.12 22.82
C THR A 567 -3.56 -8.08 21.96
N ARG A 568 -4.22 -6.95 21.66
CA ARG A 568 -3.64 -5.87 20.86
C ARG A 568 -2.36 -5.29 21.47
N ASN A 569 -2.39 -5.00 22.77
CA ASN A 569 -1.22 -4.44 23.46
C ASN A 569 -0.11 -5.48 23.58
N GLY A 570 -0.47 -6.73 23.93
CA GLY A 570 0.50 -7.81 24.04
C GLY A 570 1.24 -8.10 22.74
N VAL A 571 0.55 -8.06 21.59
CA VAL A 571 1.21 -8.32 20.30
C VAL A 571 2.16 -7.19 19.91
N ALA A 572 1.78 -5.92 20.13
CA ALA A 572 2.65 -4.78 19.88
C ALA A 572 3.91 -4.82 20.76
N ASP A 573 3.76 -5.14 22.05
CA ASP A 573 4.88 -5.29 22.99
C ASP A 573 5.78 -6.47 22.63
N ALA A 574 5.20 -7.58 22.14
CA ALA A 574 5.97 -8.72 21.67
C ALA A 574 6.79 -8.38 20.43
N PHE A 575 6.21 -7.69 19.45
CA PHE A 575 6.96 -7.22 18.29
C PHE A 575 8.09 -6.27 18.70
N ASP A 576 7.82 -5.26 19.53
CA ASP A 576 8.84 -4.32 19.99
C ASP A 576 10.03 -5.05 20.66
N ARG A 577 9.75 -6.01 21.55
CA ARG A 577 10.78 -6.82 22.22
C ARG A 577 11.58 -7.70 21.24
N LEU A 578 10.91 -8.39 20.31
CA LEU A 578 11.58 -9.25 19.32
C LEU A 578 12.46 -8.43 18.37
N LEU A 579 11.92 -7.34 17.83
CA LEU A 579 12.62 -6.48 16.89
C LEU A 579 13.82 -5.80 17.57
N LYS A 580 13.68 -5.37 18.83
CA LYS A 580 14.80 -4.87 19.65
C LYS A 580 15.88 -5.91 19.87
N LYS A 581 15.49 -7.14 20.21
CA LYS A 581 16.42 -8.26 20.47
C LYS A 581 17.29 -8.57 19.24
N PHE A 582 16.73 -8.45 18.05
CA PHE A 582 17.41 -8.73 16.79
C PHE A 582 17.70 -7.46 15.97
N ALA A 583 17.86 -6.31 16.64
CA ALA A 583 18.06 -5.01 15.97
C ALA A 583 19.30 -4.98 15.05
N ASN A 584 20.30 -5.81 15.30
CA ASN A 584 21.53 -5.89 14.49
C ASN A 584 21.46 -6.91 13.34
N SER A 585 20.34 -7.61 13.17
CA SER A 585 20.14 -8.65 12.13
C SER A 585 19.20 -8.15 11.04
N ILE A 586 19.31 -8.63 9.80
CA ILE A 586 18.23 -8.38 8.82
C ILE A 586 16.95 -9.05 9.32
N LEU A 587 15.83 -8.32 9.31
CA LEU A 587 14.55 -8.82 9.78
C LEU A 587 13.59 -8.99 8.62
N ILE A 588 12.98 -10.17 8.51
CA ILE A 588 11.86 -10.42 7.60
C ILE A 588 10.69 -10.94 8.45
N VAL A 589 9.59 -10.19 8.47
CA VAL A 589 8.37 -10.56 9.20
C VAL A 589 7.26 -10.84 8.20
N SER A 590 6.72 -12.04 8.22
CA SER A 590 5.52 -12.39 7.46
C SER A 590 4.28 -12.15 8.31
N TYR A 591 3.38 -11.29 7.84
CA TYR A 591 2.18 -10.93 8.58
C TYR A 591 0.98 -10.63 7.66
N SER A 592 -0.22 -10.99 8.10
CA SER A 592 -1.44 -10.82 7.31
C SER A 592 -1.97 -9.39 7.32
N SER A 593 -2.51 -8.92 6.20
CA SER A 593 -3.14 -7.60 6.07
C SER A 593 -4.39 -7.39 6.92
N ASN A 594 -4.99 -8.48 7.41
CA ASN A 594 -6.19 -8.46 8.25
C ASN A 594 -5.86 -8.56 9.75
N SER A 595 -4.59 -8.45 10.11
CA SER A 595 -4.12 -8.61 11.48
C SER A 595 -3.67 -7.29 12.09
N LEU A 596 -3.61 -7.26 13.42
CA LEU A 596 -3.05 -6.16 14.19
C LEU A 596 -1.70 -6.58 14.79
N PRO A 597 -0.68 -5.73 14.85
CA PRO A 597 -0.68 -4.31 14.46
C PRO A 597 -0.92 -4.11 12.95
N THR A 598 -1.51 -2.96 12.57
CA THR A 598 -1.72 -2.60 11.16
C THR A 598 -0.37 -2.45 10.44
N GLN A 599 -0.39 -2.33 9.11
CA GLN A 599 0.82 -2.08 8.32
C GLN A 599 1.60 -0.87 8.84
N ASP A 600 0.93 0.27 9.04
CA ASP A 600 1.56 1.50 9.52
C ASP A 600 2.10 1.35 10.94
N GLU A 601 1.36 0.67 11.82
CA GLU A 601 1.80 0.39 13.20
C GLU A 601 3.05 -0.50 13.19
N MET A 602 3.09 -1.56 12.37
CA MET A 602 4.23 -2.45 12.23
C MET A 602 5.47 -1.70 11.69
N VAL A 603 5.29 -0.89 10.64
CA VAL A 603 6.36 -0.05 10.09
C VAL A 603 6.89 0.90 11.17
N ALA A 604 6.01 1.54 11.93
CA ALA A 604 6.40 2.44 13.00
C ALA A 604 7.16 1.73 14.14
N ILE A 605 6.81 0.49 14.49
CA ILE A 605 7.56 -0.31 15.48
C ILE A 605 8.94 -0.68 14.92
N MET A 606 9.01 -1.18 13.69
CA MET A 606 10.28 -1.58 13.06
C MET A 606 11.24 -0.40 12.87
N ALA A 607 10.73 0.78 12.49
CA ALA A 607 11.52 1.99 12.27
C ALA A 607 12.22 2.52 13.53
N ARG A 608 11.82 2.05 14.73
CA ARG A 608 12.56 2.36 15.98
C ARG A 608 13.93 1.69 16.04
N TYR A 609 14.09 0.57 15.34
CA TYR A 609 15.28 -0.29 15.42
C TYR A 609 16.01 -0.43 14.08
N LYS A 610 15.42 0.05 12.98
CA LYS A 610 15.91 -0.12 11.60
C LYS A 610 15.97 1.21 10.87
N GLN A 611 17.07 1.41 10.13
CA GLN A 611 17.23 2.60 9.29
C GLN A 611 16.37 2.51 8.03
N HIS A 612 16.20 1.30 7.49
CA HIS A 612 15.36 1.04 6.34
C HIS A 612 14.28 0.02 6.70
N VAL A 613 13.03 0.38 6.42
CA VAL A 613 11.87 -0.51 6.55
C VAL A 613 11.10 -0.48 5.24
N GLU A 614 10.95 -1.64 4.62
CA GLU A 614 10.18 -1.82 3.39
C GLU A 614 9.05 -2.81 3.63
N VAL A 615 7.90 -2.60 2.98
CA VAL A 615 6.75 -3.51 3.03
C VAL A 615 6.50 -4.04 1.64
N ILE A 616 6.59 -5.36 1.48
CA ILE A 616 6.37 -6.03 0.20
C ILE A 616 5.03 -6.76 0.29
N PRO A 617 3.97 -6.25 -0.37
CA PRO A 617 2.69 -6.94 -0.45
C PRO A 617 2.80 -8.14 -1.39
N ILE A 618 2.26 -9.27 -0.95
CA ILE A 618 2.09 -10.48 -1.74
C ILE A 618 0.60 -10.80 -1.79
N ASP A 619 0.05 -10.87 -3.00
CA ASP A 619 -1.34 -11.26 -3.21
C ASP A 619 -1.53 -12.73 -2.82
N TYR A 620 -2.07 -12.96 -1.62
CA TYR A 620 -2.21 -14.29 -1.05
C TYR A 620 -3.66 -14.63 -0.71
N LYS A 621 -4.29 -15.46 -1.53
CA LYS A 621 -5.62 -15.99 -1.23
C LYS A 621 -5.53 -17.10 -0.18
N TYR A 622 -5.91 -16.79 1.06
CA TYR A 622 -6.14 -17.80 2.09
C TYR A 622 -7.25 -18.75 1.64
N SER A 623 -6.94 -20.04 1.54
CA SER A 623 -7.94 -21.06 1.28
C SER A 623 -8.69 -21.42 2.57
N PHE A 624 -9.74 -20.68 2.92
CA PHE A 624 -10.69 -21.08 3.96
C PHE A 624 -12.14 -20.98 3.49
N GLY A 625 -12.90 -22.07 3.74
CA GLY A 625 -14.36 -22.07 3.84
C GLY A 625 -15.16 -21.95 2.54
N ASN A 626 -15.80 -23.05 2.12
CA ASN A 626 -16.89 -23.05 1.14
C ASN A 626 -18.13 -22.31 1.71
N GLN A 627 -18.12 -20.98 1.73
CA GLN A 627 -19.34 -20.19 1.77
C GLN A 627 -19.49 -19.46 0.44
N GLY A 628 -19.90 -20.21 -0.59
CA GLY A 628 -20.23 -19.66 -1.92
C GLY A 628 -21.46 -18.75 -1.94
N SER A 629 -22.02 -18.38 -0.78
CA SER A 629 -23.22 -17.55 -0.64
C SER A 629 -22.98 -16.17 -0.02
N ALA A 630 -21.75 -15.82 0.40
CA ALA A 630 -21.46 -14.48 0.88
C ALA A 630 -21.19 -13.53 -0.30
N LYS A 631 -22.16 -12.68 -0.65
CA LYS A 631 -22.07 -11.60 -1.65
C LYS A 631 -21.16 -10.45 -1.17
N THR A 632 -19.91 -10.74 -0.83
CA THR A 632 -18.89 -9.71 -0.57
C THR A 632 -17.54 -10.20 -1.07
N HIS A 633 -16.83 -9.38 -1.83
CA HIS A 633 -15.45 -9.58 -2.29
C HIS A 633 -14.39 -9.66 -1.15
N ARG A 634 -14.76 -10.12 0.04
CA ARG A 634 -13.95 -10.12 1.28
C ARG A 634 -12.83 -11.19 1.35
N ASN A 635 -12.53 -11.88 0.27
CA ASN A 635 -11.58 -13.00 0.26
C ASN A 635 -10.18 -12.68 -0.32
N SER A 636 -9.93 -11.42 -0.70
CA SER A 636 -8.58 -10.94 -1.05
C SER A 636 -7.90 -10.39 0.20
N VAL A 637 -7.11 -11.23 0.85
CA VAL A 637 -6.18 -10.81 1.91
C VAL A 637 -4.80 -10.72 1.27
N GLN A 638 -3.97 -9.79 1.72
CA GLN A 638 -2.56 -9.75 1.32
C GLN A 638 -1.72 -10.30 2.46
N GLU A 639 -0.64 -11.00 2.10
CA GLU A 639 0.45 -11.25 3.03
C GLU A 639 1.47 -10.12 2.86
N TYR A 640 1.90 -9.49 3.95
CA TYR A 640 2.99 -8.53 3.93
C TYR A 640 4.28 -9.21 4.38
N LEU A 641 5.35 -8.99 3.62
CA LEU A 641 6.72 -9.16 4.11
C LEU A 641 7.23 -7.79 4.54
N PHE A 642 7.34 -7.58 5.86
CA PHE A 642 8.02 -6.43 6.41
C PHE A 642 9.51 -6.71 6.50
N VAL A 643 10.33 -5.88 5.86
CA VAL A 643 11.77 -6.07 5.75
C VAL A 643 12.47 -4.91 6.43
N GLY A 644 13.26 -5.21 7.46
CA GLY A 644 14.01 -4.23 8.23
C GLY A 644 15.50 -4.50 8.18
N TYR A 645 16.30 -3.57 7.66
CA TYR A 645 17.74 -3.75 7.50
C TYR A 645 18.56 -2.52 7.89
#